data_AF-A0A7C2Z7K8-F1
#
_entry.id   AF-A0A7C2Z7K8-F1
#
_cell.length_a   1.000
_cell.length_b   1.000
_cell.length_c   1.000
_cell.angle_alpha   90.00
_cell.angle_beta   90.00
_cell.angle_gamma   90.00
#
_symmetry.space_group_name_H-M   'P 1'
#
loop_
_entity.id
_entity.type
_entity.pdbx_description
1 polymer ?
#
loop_
_entity_poly.entity_id
_entity_poly.type
_entity_poly.pdbx_seq_one_letter_code
_entity_poly.pdbx_strand_id
1 'polypeptide(L)'
;MKALMIQGTSSGAGKSTIVAALCSLLRHEGYSVTPFKTQNMSLNSYVARRGGPDDEGGEMAVAQAVQAIAAGEEPSVDMNPILLKPRGNLTSSLIIYGKWVGDFSVNAYYENVVSQGLLIASHAMKRLSSHDFMIIEGAGSPAEINLYDRDIANMRTAELVDAPVVIVGDIERGGVFASLYGTYFLLPENWRRRVKGFIINKMGGDPSLLGDGPSKIEKLTGVPVLGVIPYESDVSSWSEDSLDVKNWGSGPIKVAVVRYPGASILTDVEPLRYVPDVSLVYATTPEDLKSADIVVMPGSKSTRSDLRWMREKGIDETIMQAHREGKPIVAICGGAQMIGSRLVDPLGLEGEGPGEDEGLSLLPHTTIFSNEKVVRRNAATDDLGGRADGFEIHKGRTSWETDWKEGGKPLFKTDYGWEGCHMNNVYATLIHHAVFYDDVLTNRLLEGVRQRKELPEPKEKTDPLSSILSSVAKAEELLRKNVDVDKIMEMLEVRRLANWKSALAFLTIIPVKSEELDFSSFYLYPLIEGGIGLASAAFFLPWLGLPRLVAAALSLATAELVEGFNHLDGLIDAGDAWMARATKDPKRMLEIMRDKFTGTGALAFLTFTLIVTVTSLSYAPSGALAMSSALASFGILEAALVGTPLNDSGLGDQFIKTVKSRRPMMWPALLLTLVPSIPLFLQAHGGLIAFLVGVLIFPAVAAYFNRAFKFTNGDVLGAAYEIDRALALVILLITLRGPMIR
;
A
#
# COMPACT_ATOMS: atom_id res chain seq x y z
N MET A 1 -18.08 -9.10 -0.94
CA MET A 1 -16.84 -8.33 -0.75
C MET A 1 -15.88 -9.15 0.09
N LYS A 2 -14.63 -9.29 -0.33
CA LYS A 2 -13.58 -9.93 0.47
C LYS A 2 -12.98 -8.90 1.42
N ALA A 3 -12.45 -9.33 2.56
CA ALA A 3 -11.90 -8.42 3.56
C ALA A 3 -10.56 -8.92 4.09
N LEU A 4 -9.71 -7.99 4.52
CA LEU A 4 -8.48 -8.27 5.27
C LEU A 4 -8.45 -7.34 6.47
N MET A 5 -8.16 -7.87 7.65
CA MET A 5 -8.07 -7.08 8.87
C MET A 5 -6.63 -6.90 9.34
N ILE A 6 -6.25 -5.65 9.61
CA ILE A 6 -4.95 -5.26 10.17
C ILE A 6 -5.14 -4.91 11.64
N GLN A 7 -4.56 -5.71 12.53
CA GLN A 7 -4.54 -5.49 13.97
C GLN A 7 -3.12 -5.20 14.43
N GLY A 8 -2.93 -4.87 15.69
CA GLY A 8 -1.61 -4.50 16.22
C GLY A 8 -1.41 -5.03 17.62
N THR A 9 -0.17 -5.12 18.08
CA THR A 9 0.13 -5.52 19.47
C THR A 9 -0.10 -4.36 20.46
N SER A 10 -0.26 -3.13 19.95
CA SER A 10 -0.52 -1.93 20.74
C SER A 10 -1.18 -0.83 19.90
N SER A 11 -1.66 0.21 20.58
CA SER A 11 -1.91 1.52 19.94
C SER A 11 -0.59 2.09 19.39
N GLY A 12 -0.67 2.78 18.26
CA GLY A 12 0.50 3.37 17.59
C GLY A 12 1.45 2.38 16.89
N ALA A 13 1.11 1.08 16.75
CA ALA A 13 1.93 0.11 16.03
C ALA A 13 2.07 0.38 14.51
N GLY A 14 1.37 1.39 13.97
CA GLY A 14 1.36 1.75 12.55
C GLY A 14 0.27 1.06 11.73
N LYS A 15 -0.85 0.69 12.36
CA LYS A 15 -1.97 0.01 11.68
C LYS A 15 -2.58 0.92 10.62
N SER A 16 -2.87 2.17 10.96
CA SER A 16 -3.55 3.10 10.06
C SER A 16 -2.70 3.39 8.83
N THR A 17 -1.38 3.50 9.01
CA THR A 17 -0.43 3.67 7.90
C THR A 17 -0.38 2.45 6.99
N ILE A 18 -0.33 1.23 7.56
CA ILE A 18 -0.37 -0.01 6.78
C ILE A 18 -1.71 -0.15 6.04
N VAL A 19 -2.84 0.19 6.67
CA VAL A 19 -4.15 0.17 6.01
C VAL A 19 -4.21 1.18 4.87
N ALA A 20 -3.72 2.41 5.06
CA ALA A 20 -3.66 3.40 3.98
C ALA A 20 -2.76 2.93 2.82
N ALA A 21 -1.58 2.36 3.14
CA ALA A 21 -0.67 1.79 2.15
C ALA A 21 -1.29 0.62 1.37
N LEU A 22 -2.04 -0.26 2.04
CA LEU A 22 -2.76 -1.36 1.38
C LEU A 22 -3.92 -0.86 0.51
N CYS A 23 -4.64 0.16 0.95
CA CYS A 23 -5.68 0.79 0.15
C CYS A 23 -5.09 1.39 -1.13
N SER A 24 -3.99 2.14 -1.01
CA SER A 24 -3.24 2.70 -2.14
C SER A 24 -2.72 1.62 -3.08
N LEU A 25 -2.09 0.57 -2.53
CA LEU A 25 -1.58 -0.57 -3.28
C LEU A 25 -2.68 -1.22 -4.12
N LEU A 26 -3.78 -1.62 -3.49
CA LEU A 26 -4.87 -2.34 -4.16
C LEU A 26 -5.57 -1.47 -5.22
N ARG A 27 -5.69 -0.16 -4.97
CA ARG A 27 -6.15 0.81 -5.97
C ARG A 27 -5.22 0.85 -7.18
N HIS A 28 -3.90 0.91 -6.97
CA HIS A 28 -2.92 0.87 -8.06
C HIS A 28 -2.93 -0.45 -8.84
N GLU A 29 -3.28 -1.56 -8.19
CA GLU A 29 -3.51 -2.85 -8.85
C GLU A 29 -4.87 -2.91 -9.59
N GLY A 30 -5.65 -1.82 -9.60
CA GLY A 30 -6.89 -1.68 -10.36
C GLY A 30 -8.15 -2.18 -9.64
N TYR A 31 -8.09 -2.42 -8.33
CA TYR A 31 -9.25 -2.85 -7.54
C TYR A 31 -9.99 -1.68 -6.90
N SER A 32 -11.31 -1.83 -6.74
CA SER A 32 -12.11 -0.95 -5.90
C SER A 32 -11.98 -1.37 -4.43
N VAL A 33 -11.61 -0.44 -3.55
CA VAL A 33 -11.23 -0.76 -2.17
C VAL A 33 -11.91 0.20 -1.22
N THR A 34 -12.36 -0.28 -0.07
CA THR A 34 -12.91 0.55 0.98
C THR A 34 -12.20 0.30 2.32
N PRO A 35 -11.70 1.33 3.01
CA PRO A 35 -11.21 1.17 4.37
C PRO A 35 -12.38 1.04 5.34
N PHE A 36 -12.16 0.36 6.46
CA PHE A 36 -13.20 0.23 7.48
C PHE A 36 -12.62 0.13 8.89
N LYS A 37 -13.21 0.85 9.84
CA LYS A 37 -12.91 0.74 11.26
C LYS A 37 -14.18 0.85 12.07
N THR A 38 -14.64 -0.27 12.62
CA THR A 38 -15.92 -0.37 13.37
C THR A 38 -16.05 0.75 14.40
N GLN A 39 -15.03 0.90 15.23
CA GLN A 39 -14.97 1.89 16.30
C GLN A 39 -13.61 2.58 16.27
N ASN A 40 -13.63 3.91 16.22
CA ASN A 40 -12.45 4.74 16.45
C ASN A 40 -12.65 5.59 17.71
N MET A 41 -11.54 5.92 18.38
CA MET A 41 -11.49 6.88 19.47
C MET A 41 -10.44 7.94 19.12
N SER A 42 -10.89 9.15 18.78
CA SER A 42 -10.00 10.21 18.30
C SER A 42 -10.59 11.60 18.52
N LEU A 43 -9.73 12.57 18.85
CA LEU A 43 -10.06 14.00 18.87
C LEU A 43 -9.93 14.65 17.49
N ASN A 44 -9.18 14.04 16.58
CA ASN A 44 -8.99 14.50 15.21
C ASN A 44 -10.13 13.96 14.32
N SER A 45 -10.95 14.89 13.80
CA SER A 45 -12.09 14.56 12.95
C SER A 45 -12.05 15.25 11.61
N TYR A 46 -12.81 14.68 10.70
CA TYR A 46 -13.06 15.14 9.35
C TYR A 46 -14.58 15.14 9.10
N VAL A 47 -15.05 15.85 8.07
CA VAL A 47 -16.46 15.84 7.67
C VAL A 47 -16.63 15.10 6.34
N ALA A 48 -17.19 13.90 6.39
CA ALA A 48 -17.63 13.16 5.20
C ALA A 48 -18.85 13.82 4.56
N ARG A 49 -18.94 13.77 3.23
CA ARG A 49 -20.10 14.28 2.46
C ARG A 49 -21.18 13.23 2.21
N ARG A 50 -20.92 11.97 2.57
CA ARG A 50 -21.78 10.81 2.27
C ARG A 50 -21.71 9.74 3.35
N GLY A 51 -22.62 8.78 3.24
CA GLY A 51 -22.73 7.62 4.11
C GLY A 51 -23.73 7.80 5.24
N GLY A 52 -23.96 6.71 5.96
CA GLY A 52 -25.01 6.61 6.97
C GLY A 52 -26.36 6.23 6.36
N PRO A 53 -27.42 6.13 7.18
CA PRO A 53 -28.74 5.68 6.72
C PRO A 53 -29.36 6.56 5.62
N ASP A 54 -29.09 7.87 5.70
CA ASP A 54 -29.70 8.90 4.84
C ASP A 54 -28.70 9.48 3.80
N ASP A 55 -27.48 8.91 3.71
CA ASP A 55 -26.38 9.38 2.86
C ASP A 55 -25.95 10.86 3.09
N GLU A 56 -26.27 11.44 4.24
CA GLU A 56 -25.97 12.84 4.60
C GLU A 56 -24.49 13.08 4.98
N GLY A 57 -23.74 12.00 5.27
CA GLY A 57 -22.39 12.10 5.80
C GLY A 57 -22.34 12.64 7.24
N GLY A 58 -21.32 13.44 7.54
CA GLY A 58 -21.08 14.01 8.87
C GLY A 58 -19.70 13.71 9.43
N GLU A 59 -19.59 13.71 10.75
CA GLU A 59 -18.30 13.63 11.44
C GLU A 59 -17.69 12.22 11.44
N MET A 60 -16.43 12.11 11.02
CA MET A 60 -15.65 10.86 11.05
C MET A 60 -14.23 11.11 11.57
N ALA A 61 -13.46 10.06 11.87
CA ALA A 61 -12.05 10.19 12.22
C ALA A 61 -11.18 10.57 11.00
N VAL A 62 -10.16 11.41 11.20
CA VAL A 62 -9.21 11.80 10.13
C VAL A 62 -8.46 10.58 9.57
N ALA A 63 -8.08 9.62 10.43
CA ALA A 63 -7.35 8.43 9.98
C ALA A 63 -8.12 7.66 8.88
N GLN A 64 -9.44 7.48 9.05
CA GLN A 64 -10.28 6.83 8.04
C GLN A 64 -10.52 7.71 6.82
N ALA A 65 -10.55 9.04 6.98
CA ALA A 65 -10.62 9.95 5.82
C ALA A 65 -9.35 9.84 4.96
N VAL A 66 -8.16 9.80 5.58
CA VAL A 66 -6.88 9.58 4.88
C VAL A 66 -6.84 8.22 4.20
N GLN A 67 -7.32 7.16 4.86
CA GLN A 67 -7.42 5.83 4.25
C GLN A 67 -8.38 5.81 3.06
N ALA A 68 -9.49 6.56 3.11
CA ALA A 68 -10.44 6.66 2.00
C ALA A 68 -9.80 7.37 0.80
N ILE A 69 -9.12 8.48 1.06
CA ILE A 69 -8.36 9.22 0.06
C ILE A 69 -7.27 8.33 -0.58
N ALA A 70 -6.56 7.53 0.23
CA ALA A 70 -5.59 6.55 -0.25
C ALA A 70 -6.23 5.49 -1.16
N ALA A 71 -7.42 5.02 -0.81
CA ALA A 71 -8.23 4.11 -1.64
C ALA A 71 -8.77 4.77 -2.93
N GLY A 72 -8.71 6.10 -3.05
CA GLY A 72 -9.32 6.84 -4.16
C GLY A 72 -10.83 7.06 -4.00
N GLU A 73 -11.35 6.89 -2.79
CA GLU A 73 -12.77 7.01 -2.46
C GLU A 73 -13.08 8.33 -1.74
N GLU A 74 -14.31 8.83 -1.91
CA GLU A 74 -14.82 9.94 -1.11
C GLU A 74 -15.03 9.47 0.34
N PRO A 75 -14.47 10.19 1.34
CA PRO A 75 -14.67 9.83 2.75
C PRO A 75 -16.15 9.67 3.11
N SER A 76 -16.47 8.54 3.74
CA SER A 76 -17.82 8.17 4.15
C SER A 76 -17.88 7.84 5.64
N VAL A 77 -18.94 8.28 6.32
CA VAL A 77 -19.17 7.90 7.73
C VAL A 77 -19.41 6.39 7.91
N ASP A 78 -19.72 5.66 6.84
CA ASP A 78 -19.80 4.19 6.88
C ASP A 78 -18.42 3.54 7.04
N MET A 79 -17.33 4.22 6.67
CA MET A 79 -15.96 3.70 6.87
C MET A 79 -15.54 3.77 8.35
N ASN A 80 -16.18 4.63 9.14
CA ASN A 80 -16.03 4.71 10.59
C ASN A 80 -17.38 4.98 11.27
N PRO A 81 -18.24 3.96 11.44
CA PRO A 81 -19.63 4.20 11.85
C PRO A 81 -19.79 4.54 13.32
N ILE A 82 -18.81 4.22 14.17
CA ILE A 82 -18.79 4.57 15.60
C ILE A 82 -17.51 5.36 15.89
N LEU A 83 -17.67 6.60 16.35
CA LEU A 83 -16.57 7.46 16.77
C LEU A 83 -16.78 7.93 18.21
N LEU A 84 -15.75 7.73 19.03
CA LEU A 84 -15.67 8.20 20.40
C LEU A 84 -14.70 9.38 20.50
N LYS A 85 -15.10 10.45 21.19
CA LYS A 85 -14.21 11.59 21.48
C LYS A 85 -14.07 11.76 22.99
N PRO A 86 -12.90 11.46 23.58
CA PRO A 86 -12.68 11.63 25.02
C PRO A 86 -12.93 13.08 25.46
N ARG A 87 -13.59 13.27 26.61
CA ARG A 87 -13.79 14.61 27.23
C ARG A 87 -13.13 14.76 28.61
N GLY A 88 -12.55 13.69 29.15
CA GLY A 88 -12.08 13.62 30.53
C GLY A 88 -13.09 12.93 31.46
N ASN A 89 -12.71 12.71 32.73
CA ASN A 89 -13.56 12.09 33.76
C ASN A 89 -14.24 10.77 33.35
N LEU A 90 -13.56 9.95 32.54
CA LEU A 90 -14.09 8.69 32.00
C LEU A 90 -15.39 8.87 31.18
N THR A 91 -15.49 10.01 30.48
CA THR A 91 -16.60 10.31 29.56
C THR A 91 -16.09 10.53 28.13
N SER A 92 -16.92 10.15 27.17
CA SER A 92 -16.67 10.34 25.74
C SER A 92 -17.95 10.81 25.04
N SER A 93 -17.81 11.75 24.10
CA SER A 93 -18.88 12.01 23.13
C SER A 93 -18.98 10.84 22.17
N LEU A 94 -20.21 10.38 21.93
CA LEU A 94 -20.54 9.34 20.99
C LEU A 94 -21.08 9.95 19.69
N ILE A 95 -20.49 9.54 18.58
CA ILE A 95 -20.94 9.84 17.23
C ILE A 95 -21.25 8.52 16.54
N ILE A 96 -22.45 8.42 15.96
CA ILE A 96 -22.88 7.26 15.16
C ILE A 96 -23.26 7.77 13.78
N TYR A 97 -22.68 7.19 12.72
CA TYR A 97 -22.89 7.58 11.33
C TYR A 97 -22.80 9.10 11.12
N GLY A 98 -21.78 9.75 11.69
CA GLY A 98 -21.58 11.19 11.55
C GLY A 98 -22.40 12.09 12.46
N LYS A 99 -23.39 11.55 13.18
CA LYS A 99 -24.32 12.31 14.02
C LYS A 99 -23.95 12.16 15.50
N TRP A 100 -23.84 13.28 16.21
CA TRP A 100 -23.62 13.26 17.66
C TRP A 100 -24.86 12.72 18.38
N VAL A 101 -24.68 11.71 19.21
CA VAL A 101 -25.77 11.02 19.94
C VAL A 101 -25.86 11.51 21.37
N GLY A 102 -24.74 11.86 21.99
CA GLY A 102 -24.68 12.27 23.38
C GLY A 102 -23.30 12.03 23.99
N ASP A 103 -23.16 12.38 25.27
CA ASP A 103 -21.97 12.08 26.05
C ASP A 103 -22.25 10.90 26.98
N PHE A 104 -21.35 9.93 26.99
CA PHE A 104 -21.51 8.68 27.71
C PHE A 104 -20.34 8.45 28.64
N SER A 105 -20.63 7.98 29.86
CA SER A 105 -19.61 7.35 30.70
C SER A 105 -19.18 6.03 30.06
N VAL A 106 -17.97 5.56 30.41
CA VAL A 106 -17.47 4.25 29.94
C VAL A 106 -18.48 3.12 30.18
N ASN A 107 -19.11 3.08 31.36
CA ASN A 107 -20.10 2.03 31.69
C ASN A 107 -21.35 2.14 30.82
N ALA A 108 -21.93 3.34 30.70
CA ALA A 108 -23.11 3.56 29.89
C ALA A 108 -22.86 3.23 28.41
N TYR A 109 -21.65 3.50 27.89
CA TYR A 109 -21.25 3.11 26.54
C TYR A 109 -21.25 1.59 26.35
N TYR A 110 -20.61 0.84 27.26
CA TYR A 110 -20.56 -0.62 27.16
C TYR A 110 -21.93 -1.28 27.30
N GLU A 111 -22.79 -0.77 28.17
CA GLU A 111 -24.12 -1.35 28.40
C GLU A 111 -25.08 -1.08 27.22
N ASN A 112 -25.09 0.16 26.71
CA ASN A 112 -26.14 0.62 25.79
C ASN A 112 -25.73 0.62 24.32
N VAL A 113 -24.43 0.73 24.00
CA VAL A 113 -23.96 0.97 22.62
C VAL A 113 -23.21 -0.25 22.08
N VAL A 114 -22.32 -0.83 22.88
CA VAL A 114 -21.48 -1.96 22.43
C VAL A 114 -22.31 -3.19 22.07
N SER A 115 -23.43 -3.40 22.76
CA SER A 115 -24.40 -4.46 22.43
C SER A 115 -24.98 -4.36 21.02
N GLN A 116 -25.07 -3.15 20.46
CA GLN A 116 -25.51 -2.87 19.09
C GLN A 116 -24.35 -2.63 18.10
N GLY A 117 -23.11 -2.56 18.59
CA GLY A 117 -21.97 -2.11 17.80
C GLY A 117 -21.70 -2.95 16.54
N LEU A 118 -21.81 -4.28 16.64
CA LEU A 118 -21.66 -5.17 15.48
C LEU A 118 -22.81 -5.04 14.47
N LEU A 119 -24.02 -4.72 14.93
CA LEU A 119 -25.15 -4.46 14.03
C LEU A 119 -24.95 -3.15 13.27
N ILE A 120 -24.51 -2.10 13.97
CA ILE A 120 -24.12 -0.81 13.39
C ILE A 120 -23.02 -1.02 12.34
N ALA A 121 -21.99 -1.80 12.67
CA ALA A 121 -20.91 -2.15 11.76
C ALA A 121 -21.42 -2.91 10.52
N SER A 122 -22.26 -3.93 10.73
CA SER A 122 -22.83 -4.75 9.66
C SER A 122 -23.64 -3.91 8.66
N HIS A 123 -24.45 -2.97 9.14
CA HIS A 123 -25.20 -2.06 8.27
C HIS A 123 -24.29 -1.14 7.45
N ALA A 124 -23.22 -0.61 8.03
CA ALA A 124 -22.23 0.19 7.31
C ALA A 124 -21.51 -0.65 6.25
N MET A 125 -21.01 -1.83 6.62
CA MET A 125 -20.34 -2.75 5.70
C MET A 125 -21.24 -3.15 4.53
N LYS A 126 -22.55 -3.31 4.77
CA LYS A 126 -23.54 -3.60 3.72
C LYS A 126 -23.68 -2.43 2.74
N ARG A 127 -23.63 -1.17 3.20
CA ARG A 127 -23.62 0.00 2.30
C ARG A 127 -22.33 0.13 1.51
N LEU A 128 -21.23 -0.39 2.04
CA LEU A 128 -19.92 -0.40 1.38
C LEU A 128 -19.68 -1.65 0.51
N SER A 129 -20.64 -2.57 0.38
CA SER A 129 -20.39 -3.90 -0.19
C SER A 129 -20.15 -3.95 -1.70
N SER A 130 -20.24 -2.82 -2.40
CA SER A 130 -20.01 -2.70 -3.85
C SER A 130 -18.53 -2.74 -4.24
N HIS A 131 -17.61 -2.63 -3.29
CA HIS A 131 -16.17 -2.68 -3.55
C HIS A 131 -15.68 -4.13 -3.63
N ASP A 132 -14.55 -4.34 -4.31
CA ASP A 132 -13.90 -5.64 -4.41
C ASP A 132 -13.37 -6.07 -3.03
N PHE A 133 -12.67 -5.15 -2.36
CA PHE A 133 -12.00 -5.39 -1.09
C PHE A 133 -12.35 -4.39 0.00
N MET A 134 -12.42 -4.89 1.23
CA MET A 134 -12.48 -4.09 2.45
C MET A 134 -11.22 -4.30 3.29
N ILE A 135 -10.49 -3.22 3.57
CA ILE A 135 -9.32 -3.27 4.46
C ILE A 135 -9.73 -2.73 5.83
N ILE A 136 -9.80 -3.63 6.80
CA ILE A 136 -10.32 -3.34 8.13
C ILE A 136 -9.18 -3.00 9.08
N GLU A 137 -9.26 -1.86 9.76
CA GLU A 137 -8.33 -1.49 10.82
C GLU A 137 -8.89 -1.91 12.19
N GLY A 138 -8.11 -2.65 12.98
CA GLY A 138 -8.40 -2.95 14.39
C GLY A 138 -8.08 -1.78 15.33
N ALA A 139 -8.55 -1.85 16.57
CA ALA A 139 -8.25 -0.87 17.61
C ALA A 139 -7.34 -1.46 18.69
N GLY A 140 -6.24 -0.77 19.00
CA GLY A 140 -5.32 -1.22 20.05
C GLY A 140 -4.78 -2.64 19.78
N SER A 141 -4.79 -3.46 20.83
CA SER A 141 -4.48 -4.90 20.79
C SER A 141 -5.74 -5.75 20.74
N PRO A 142 -5.77 -6.84 19.95
CA PRO A 142 -6.88 -7.79 19.97
C PRO A 142 -6.85 -8.73 21.19
N ALA A 143 -5.83 -8.63 22.05
CA ALA A 143 -5.63 -9.48 23.21
C ALA A 143 -6.04 -8.83 24.55
N GLU A 144 -6.99 -7.90 24.53
CA GLU A 144 -7.65 -7.37 25.72
C GLU A 144 -8.62 -8.43 26.29
N ILE A 145 -8.07 -9.46 26.96
CA ILE A 145 -8.79 -10.66 27.41
C ILE A 145 -10.02 -10.35 28.29
N ASN A 146 -10.00 -9.22 28.98
CA ASN A 146 -11.11 -8.72 29.80
C ASN A 146 -12.27 -8.12 28.97
N LEU A 147 -12.07 -7.91 27.67
CA LEU A 147 -13.03 -7.25 26.77
C LEU A 147 -13.54 -8.16 25.65
N TYR A 148 -13.16 -9.45 25.56
CA TYR A 148 -13.54 -10.33 24.45
C TYR A 148 -15.04 -10.41 24.18
N ASP A 149 -15.88 -10.38 25.22
CA ASP A 149 -17.34 -10.39 25.07
C ASP A 149 -17.91 -9.08 24.50
N ARG A 150 -17.08 -8.04 24.47
CA ARG A 150 -17.40 -6.65 24.12
C ARG A 150 -16.50 -6.09 23.01
N ASP A 151 -15.62 -6.92 22.44
CA ASP A 151 -14.61 -6.52 21.46
C ASP A 151 -15.23 -6.32 20.07
N ILE A 152 -15.92 -5.20 19.89
CA ILE A 152 -16.49 -4.81 18.60
C ILE A 152 -15.46 -4.21 17.65
N ALA A 153 -14.22 -3.96 18.09
CA ALA A 153 -13.21 -3.26 17.31
C ALA A 153 -12.14 -4.19 16.70
N ASN A 154 -11.99 -5.41 17.21
CA ASN A 154 -11.01 -6.38 16.71
C ASN A 154 -11.64 -7.69 16.23
N MET A 155 -11.55 -8.77 17.03
CA MET A 155 -11.74 -10.13 16.52
C MET A 155 -13.20 -10.46 16.24
N ARG A 156 -14.17 -9.88 16.95
CA ARG A 156 -15.59 -10.06 16.59
C ARG A 156 -15.93 -9.39 15.27
N THR A 157 -15.26 -8.28 14.93
CA THR A 157 -15.40 -7.66 13.60
C THR A 157 -14.76 -8.54 12.53
N ALA A 158 -13.58 -9.12 12.77
CA ALA A 158 -12.99 -10.09 11.84
C ALA A 158 -13.91 -11.31 11.63
N GLU A 159 -14.53 -11.79 12.71
CA GLU A 159 -15.46 -12.92 12.67
C GLU A 159 -16.76 -12.59 11.92
N LEU A 160 -17.29 -11.38 12.06
CA LEU A 160 -18.52 -10.92 11.38
C LEU A 160 -18.44 -11.04 9.85
N VAL A 161 -17.26 -10.81 9.26
CA VAL A 161 -17.04 -10.82 7.80
C VAL A 161 -16.10 -11.94 7.34
N ASP A 162 -15.80 -12.88 8.24
CA ASP A 162 -14.84 -13.96 8.01
C ASP A 162 -13.46 -13.51 7.49
N ALA A 163 -12.95 -12.38 7.97
CA ALA A 163 -11.69 -11.81 7.49
C ALA A 163 -10.45 -12.56 8.03
N PRO A 164 -9.43 -12.84 7.20
CA PRO A 164 -8.07 -13.09 7.66
C PRO A 164 -7.49 -11.87 8.38
N VAL A 165 -6.62 -12.13 9.34
CA VAL A 165 -6.01 -11.12 10.21
C VAL A 165 -4.49 -11.10 10.05
N VAL A 166 -3.92 -9.90 9.90
CA VAL A 166 -2.49 -9.65 10.02
C VAL A 166 -2.24 -8.81 11.28
N ILE A 167 -1.32 -9.24 12.14
CA ILE A 167 -0.98 -8.53 13.39
C ILE A 167 0.35 -7.77 13.22
N VAL A 168 0.32 -6.48 13.49
CA VAL A 168 1.47 -5.57 13.40
C VAL A 168 2.12 -5.41 14.77
N GLY A 169 3.41 -5.74 14.87
CA GLY A 169 4.23 -5.52 16.05
C GLY A 169 5.04 -4.23 15.96
N ASP A 170 5.03 -3.42 17.02
CA ASP A 170 5.87 -2.22 17.16
C ASP A 170 7.22 -2.61 17.78
N ILE A 171 8.32 -2.45 17.03
CA ILE A 171 9.65 -2.78 17.54
C ILE A 171 10.30 -1.66 18.36
N GLU A 172 9.91 -0.39 18.17
CA GLU A 172 10.47 0.73 18.93
C GLU A 172 10.14 0.63 20.42
N ARG A 173 9.00 0.00 20.76
CA ARG A 173 8.60 -0.27 22.15
C ARG A 173 9.42 -1.36 22.84
N GLY A 174 10.27 -2.07 22.10
CA GLY A 174 11.03 -3.22 22.59
C GLY A 174 10.17 -4.48 22.77
N GLY A 175 10.80 -5.65 22.81
CA GLY A 175 10.11 -6.92 23.08
C GLY A 175 9.09 -7.33 22.01
N VAL A 176 9.28 -6.95 20.74
CA VAL A 176 8.29 -7.18 19.66
C VAL A 176 7.88 -8.64 19.52
N PHE A 177 8.82 -9.58 19.62
CA PHE A 177 8.53 -11.01 19.53
C PHE A 177 7.69 -11.50 20.72
N ALA A 178 7.95 -11.01 21.93
CA ALA A 178 7.14 -11.33 23.10
C ALA A 178 5.74 -10.75 22.97
N SER A 179 5.61 -9.54 22.42
CA SER A 179 4.32 -8.89 22.17
C SER A 179 3.49 -9.66 21.13
N LEU A 180 4.10 -10.05 20.00
CA LEU A 180 3.45 -10.87 18.97
C LEU A 180 3.06 -12.25 19.52
N TYR A 181 3.99 -12.92 20.22
CA TYR A 181 3.75 -14.22 20.83
C TYR A 181 2.61 -14.17 21.84
N GLY A 182 2.66 -13.23 22.79
CA GLY A 182 1.65 -13.04 23.82
C GLY A 182 0.29 -12.72 23.21
N THR A 183 0.24 -11.77 22.27
CA THR A 183 -1.00 -11.42 21.57
C THR A 183 -1.60 -12.64 20.88
N TYR A 184 -0.80 -13.41 20.14
CA TYR A 184 -1.29 -14.60 19.44
C TYR A 184 -1.80 -15.67 20.41
N PHE A 185 -1.05 -16.04 21.44
CA PHE A 185 -1.43 -17.14 22.34
C PHE A 185 -2.52 -16.80 23.35
N LEU A 186 -2.76 -15.51 23.63
CA LEU A 186 -3.90 -15.08 24.45
C LEU A 186 -5.24 -15.19 23.69
N LEU A 187 -5.21 -15.20 22.34
CA LEU A 187 -6.41 -15.34 21.54
C LEU A 187 -7.03 -16.76 21.68
N PRO A 188 -8.36 -16.88 21.76
CA PRO A 188 -9.07 -18.15 21.65
C PRO A 188 -8.73 -18.88 20.34
N GLU A 189 -8.86 -20.21 20.31
CA GLU A 189 -8.41 -21.02 19.17
C GLU A 189 -9.10 -20.65 17.85
N ASN A 190 -10.41 -20.41 17.88
CA ASN A 190 -11.20 -19.98 16.71
C ASN A 190 -10.68 -18.66 16.13
N TRP A 191 -10.25 -17.75 17.00
CA TRP A 191 -9.68 -16.46 16.63
C TRP A 191 -8.23 -16.58 16.15
N ARG A 192 -7.39 -17.39 16.81
CA ARG A 192 -6.02 -17.67 16.36
C ARG A 192 -5.95 -18.17 14.92
N ARG A 193 -6.87 -19.04 14.52
CA ARG A 193 -6.93 -19.57 13.14
C ARG A 193 -7.12 -18.49 12.07
N ARG A 194 -7.67 -17.32 12.43
CA ARG A 194 -7.84 -16.17 11.54
C ARG A 194 -6.53 -15.41 11.31
N VAL A 195 -5.57 -15.51 12.22
CA VAL A 195 -4.27 -14.85 12.09
C VAL A 195 -3.46 -15.56 11.01
N LYS A 196 -3.20 -14.86 9.90
CA LYS A 196 -2.51 -15.38 8.72
C LYS A 196 -1.12 -14.78 8.49
N GLY A 197 -0.74 -13.75 9.24
CA GLY A 197 0.60 -13.20 9.16
C GLY A 197 0.93 -12.18 10.25
N PHE A 198 2.23 -11.93 10.40
CA PHE A 198 2.78 -10.86 11.23
C PHE A 198 3.54 -9.85 10.38
N ILE A 199 3.45 -8.57 10.75
CA ILE A 199 4.34 -7.52 10.24
C ILE A 199 5.09 -6.93 11.42
N ILE A 200 6.41 -6.86 11.33
CA ILE A 200 7.23 -6.11 12.30
C ILE A 200 7.44 -4.72 11.72
N ASN A 201 7.02 -3.69 12.43
CA ASN A 201 7.04 -2.31 11.94
C ASN A 201 8.02 -1.46 12.75
N LYS A 202 8.45 -0.34 12.14
CA LYS A 202 9.31 0.70 12.74
C LYS A 202 10.72 0.22 13.09
N MET A 203 11.30 -0.67 12.27
CA MET A 203 12.67 -1.13 12.49
C MET A 203 13.67 0.00 12.22
N GLY A 204 14.31 0.50 13.29
CA GLY A 204 15.44 1.42 13.16
C GLY A 204 16.74 0.68 12.84
N GLY A 205 17.56 1.24 11.97
CA GLY A 205 18.87 0.66 11.60
C GLY A 205 18.77 -0.52 10.64
N ASP A 206 19.74 -1.44 10.69
CA ASP A 206 19.83 -2.58 9.77
C ASP A 206 18.88 -3.74 10.21
N PRO A 207 17.89 -4.14 9.38
CA PRO A 207 17.01 -5.28 9.67
C PRO A 207 17.73 -6.61 9.92
N SER A 208 18.98 -6.77 9.43
CA SER A 208 19.79 -7.97 9.66
C SER A 208 20.04 -8.26 11.15
N LEU A 209 19.96 -7.21 11.99
CA LEU A 209 20.12 -7.30 13.45
C LEU A 209 19.03 -8.14 14.13
N LEU A 210 17.88 -8.36 13.47
CA LEU A 210 16.84 -9.26 13.96
C LEU A 210 17.26 -10.74 13.94
N GLY A 211 18.32 -11.07 13.20
CA GLY A 211 18.86 -12.41 13.08
C GLY A 211 17.77 -13.45 12.74
N ASP A 212 17.73 -14.53 13.51
CA ASP A 212 16.75 -15.62 13.33
C ASP A 212 15.43 -15.41 14.11
N GLY A 213 15.23 -14.22 14.69
CA GLY A 213 14.04 -13.88 15.48
C GLY A 213 12.71 -14.10 14.74
N PRO A 214 12.53 -13.59 13.50
CA PRO A 214 11.35 -13.84 12.69
C PRO A 214 11.08 -15.34 12.49
N SER A 215 12.08 -16.12 12.08
CA SER A 215 11.90 -17.56 11.88
C SER A 215 11.61 -18.33 13.17
N LYS A 216 12.08 -17.85 14.33
CA LYS A 216 11.74 -18.43 15.65
C LYS A 216 10.28 -18.20 16.00
N ILE A 217 9.75 -16.98 15.81
CA ILE A 217 8.35 -16.70 16.11
C ILE A 217 7.40 -17.46 15.16
N GLU A 218 7.79 -17.63 13.90
CA GLU A 218 7.06 -18.47 12.94
C GLU A 218 6.97 -19.92 13.41
N LYS A 219 8.08 -20.51 13.87
CA LYS A 219 8.10 -21.89 14.41
C LYS A 219 7.24 -22.03 15.66
N LEU A 220 7.21 -21.02 16.51
CA LEU A 220 6.44 -21.03 17.76
C LEU A 220 4.93 -20.90 17.51
N THR A 221 4.52 -20.13 16.52
CA THR A 221 3.11 -19.76 16.30
C THR A 221 2.46 -20.53 15.14
N GLY A 222 3.25 -21.00 14.18
CA GLY A 222 2.79 -21.51 12.89
C GLY A 222 2.35 -20.43 11.92
N VAL A 223 2.54 -19.14 12.25
CA VAL A 223 2.10 -17.98 11.46
C VAL A 223 3.32 -17.31 10.82
N PRO A 224 3.32 -17.02 9.51
CA PRO A 224 4.46 -16.40 8.84
C PRO A 224 4.66 -14.94 9.24
N VAL A 225 5.91 -14.49 9.30
CA VAL A 225 6.25 -13.07 9.31
C VAL A 225 6.29 -12.61 7.85
N LEU A 226 5.32 -11.78 7.47
CA LEU A 226 5.17 -11.27 6.11
C LEU A 226 6.25 -10.26 5.75
N GLY A 227 6.79 -9.54 6.72
CA GLY A 227 7.78 -8.50 6.46
C GLY A 227 8.27 -7.75 7.69
N VAL A 228 9.37 -7.04 7.50
CA VAL A 228 9.94 -6.10 8.47
C VAL A 228 10.04 -4.73 7.82
N ILE A 229 9.19 -3.79 8.22
CA ILE A 229 9.15 -2.44 7.66
C ILE A 229 10.11 -1.54 8.44
N PRO A 230 11.04 -0.84 7.77
CA PRO A 230 11.96 0.09 8.43
C PRO A 230 11.21 1.31 8.98
N TYR A 231 11.76 1.94 10.01
CA TYR A 231 11.31 3.24 10.46
C TYR A 231 11.69 4.31 9.42
N GLU A 232 10.71 5.07 8.96
CA GLU A 232 10.89 6.17 8.01
C GLU A 232 10.24 7.44 8.57
N SER A 233 11.02 8.52 8.67
CA SER A 233 10.53 9.78 9.26
C SER A 233 9.42 10.40 8.42
N ASP A 234 9.48 10.20 7.10
CA ASP A 234 8.57 10.82 6.14
C ASP A 234 7.24 10.05 6.02
N VAL A 235 7.17 8.83 6.56
CA VAL A 235 5.96 7.98 6.60
C VAL A 235 5.23 8.09 7.95
N SER A 236 5.96 8.44 9.01
CA SER A 236 5.41 8.64 10.37
C SER A 236 4.74 10.01 10.56
N SER A 237 4.47 10.73 9.47
CA SER A 237 4.29 12.18 9.43
C SER A 237 2.84 12.69 9.59
N TRP A 238 1.80 11.85 9.53
CA TRP A 238 0.46 12.27 9.96
C TRP A 238 0.12 11.62 11.31
N SER A 239 -0.38 12.42 12.26
CA SER A 239 -0.78 11.94 13.59
C SER A 239 -1.92 10.91 13.50
N GLU A 240 -1.54 9.63 13.36
CA GLU A 240 -2.45 8.47 13.42
C GLU A 240 -3.28 8.48 14.70
N ASP A 241 -2.63 8.84 15.82
CA ASP A 241 -3.24 8.92 17.14
C ASP A 241 -3.22 10.37 17.64
N SER A 242 -4.40 10.97 17.80
CA SER A 242 -4.56 12.32 18.34
C SER A 242 -4.06 12.48 19.78
N LEU A 243 -3.77 11.37 20.48
CA LEU A 243 -3.33 11.37 21.87
C LEU A 243 -1.80 11.38 22.02
N ASP A 244 -1.04 10.89 21.04
CA ASP A 244 0.44 10.83 21.06
C ASP A 244 1.06 11.87 20.10
N VAL A 245 0.90 13.14 20.48
CA VAL A 245 1.37 14.27 19.69
C VAL A 245 2.77 14.70 20.14
N LYS A 246 3.70 14.84 19.18
CA LYS A 246 5.13 15.14 19.43
C LYS A 246 5.57 16.41 18.70
N ASN A 247 6.50 17.13 19.33
CA ASN A 247 7.20 18.26 18.71
C ASN A 247 7.99 17.77 17.49
N TRP A 248 8.18 18.63 16.49
CA TRP A 248 8.89 18.28 15.26
C TRP A 248 9.58 19.48 14.62
N GLY A 249 10.49 19.21 13.71
CA GLY A 249 11.26 20.22 12.97
C GLY A 249 12.37 20.85 13.81
N SER A 250 13.34 21.42 13.11
CA SER A 250 14.48 22.15 13.70
C SER A 250 14.71 23.50 13.02
N GLY A 251 13.74 23.94 12.22
CA GLY A 251 13.81 25.19 11.48
C GLY A 251 13.76 26.45 12.38
N PRO A 252 14.28 27.58 11.88
CA PRO A 252 14.37 28.83 12.64
C PRO A 252 13.02 29.49 12.94
N ILE A 253 11.95 29.21 12.20
CA ILE A 253 10.60 29.73 12.46
C ILE A 253 9.90 28.82 13.48
N LYS A 254 9.61 29.35 14.67
CA LYS A 254 9.01 28.60 15.77
C LYS A 254 7.50 28.81 15.81
N VAL A 255 6.75 27.74 15.63
CA VAL A 255 5.29 27.72 15.77
C VAL A 255 4.93 27.02 17.07
N ALA A 256 4.24 27.73 17.98
CA ALA A 256 3.77 27.15 19.23
C ALA A 256 2.26 26.89 19.16
N VAL A 257 1.85 25.63 19.30
CA VAL A 257 0.44 25.23 19.34
C VAL A 257 0.04 25.02 20.79
N VAL A 258 -0.96 25.77 21.28
CA VAL A 258 -1.43 25.63 22.65
C VAL A 258 -2.14 24.29 22.84
N ARG A 259 -1.54 23.39 23.62
CA ARG A 259 -2.05 22.04 23.87
C ARG A 259 -2.77 21.98 25.22
N TYR A 260 -3.91 22.66 25.30
CA TYR A 260 -4.84 22.49 26.42
C TYR A 260 -5.51 21.09 26.40
N PRO A 261 -6.04 20.60 27.53
CA PRO A 261 -6.53 19.22 27.66
C PRO A 261 -7.55 18.79 26.60
N GLY A 262 -8.48 19.67 26.22
CA GLY A 262 -9.49 19.41 25.19
C GLY A 262 -9.07 19.77 23.77
N ALA A 263 -7.78 19.99 23.50
CA ALA A 263 -7.28 20.33 22.16
C ALA A 263 -7.63 19.24 21.14
N SER A 264 -8.14 19.65 19.99
CA SER A 264 -8.71 18.76 18.98
C SER A 264 -8.38 19.25 17.57
N ILE A 265 -8.39 18.30 16.62
CA ILE A 265 -8.12 18.57 15.20
C ILE A 265 -6.74 19.24 15.05
N LEU A 266 -5.75 18.73 15.80
CA LEU A 266 -4.36 19.22 15.72
C LEU A 266 -3.75 19.02 14.33
N THR A 267 -4.41 18.24 13.49
CA THR A 267 -4.14 18.16 12.05
C THR A 267 -4.18 19.50 11.33
N ASP A 268 -4.82 20.55 11.89
CA ASP A 268 -4.79 21.91 11.31
C ASP A 268 -3.37 22.40 11.03
N VAL A 269 -2.39 22.02 11.86
CA VAL A 269 -0.99 22.46 11.73
C VAL A 269 -0.09 21.44 11.03
N GLU A 270 -0.61 20.26 10.69
CA GLU A 270 0.15 19.19 10.05
C GLU A 270 0.82 19.61 8.74
N PRO A 271 0.19 20.45 7.89
CA PRO A 271 0.84 21.05 6.73
C PRO A 271 2.22 21.66 6.98
N LEU A 272 2.40 22.30 8.14
CA LEU A 272 3.64 23.00 8.47
C LEU A 272 4.82 22.03 8.64
N ARG A 273 4.57 20.74 8.86
CA ARG A 273 5.63 19.71 9.02
C ARG A 273 6.51 19.58 7.78
N TYR A 274 5.95 19.91 6.62
CA TYR A 274 6.64 19.83 5.34
C TYR A 274 7.34 21.14 4.98
N VAL A 275 7.29 22.16 5.83
CA VAL A 275 7.97 23.44 5.59
C VAL A 275 9.36 23.40 6.23
N PRO A 276 10.46 23.39 5.44
CA PRO A 276 11.80 23.07 5.96
C PRO A 276 12.34 24.02 7.04
N ASP A 277 11.94 25.28 7.01
CA ASP A 277 12.39 26.32 7.94
C ASP A 277 11.47 26.50 9.16
N VAL A 278 10.49 25.61 9.35
CA VAL A 278 9.58 25.60 10.49
C VAL A 278 9.99 24.55 11.54
N SER A 279 9.87 24.92 12.81
CA SER A 279 9.84 24.02 13.96
C SER A 279 8.55 24.24 14.73
N LEU A 280 7.94 23.16 15.21
CA LEU A 280 6.67 23.19 15.93
C LEU A 280 6.82 22.60 17.33
N VAL A 281 6.28 23.34 18.30
CA VAL A 281 6.18 22.93 19.71
C VAL A 281 4.72 22.90 20.14
N TYR A 282 4.30 21.79 20.74
CA TYR A 282 3.03 21.72 21.46
C TYR A 282 3.20 22.27 22.87
N ALA A 283 2.79 23.52 23.05
CA ALA A 283 2.99 24.29 24.27
C ALA A 283 1.99 23.89 25.36
N THR A 284 2.51 23.54 26.54
CA THR A 284 1.69 23.26 27.75
C THR A 284 2.05 24.18 28.91
N THR A 285 3.05 25.04 28.73
CA THR A 285 3.52 26.01 29.71
C THR A 285 3.73 27.39 29.06
N PRO A 286 3.74 28.48 29.84
CA PRO A 286 4.11 29.81 29.36
C PRO A 286 5.48 29.86 28.67
N GLU A 287 6.45 29.09 29.15
CA GLU A 287 7.82 29.12 28.62
C GLU A 287 7.90 28.60 27.18
N ASP A 288 7.10 27.57 26.86
CA ASP A 288 7.00 27.01 25.50
C ASP A 288 6.55 28.09 24.48
N LEU A 289 5.69 29.02 24.91
CA LEU A 289 5.11 30.07 24.07
C LEU A 289 6.01 31.29 23.87
N LYS A 290 6.85 31.63 24.86
CA LYS A 290 7.68 32.85 24.79
C LYS A 290 8.58 32.91 23.57
N SER A 291 9.13 31.75 23.18
CA SER A 291 10.03 31.64 22.03
C SER A 291 9.33 31.52 20.68
N ALA A 292 7.99 31.50 20.66
CA ALA A 292 7.21 31.35 19.45
C ALA A 292 7.27 32.62 18.58
N ASP A 293 7.37 32.40 17.27
CA ASP A 293 7.19 33.44 16.26
C ASP A 293 5.72 33.51 15.79
N ILE A 294 4.99 32.38 15.89
CA ILE A 294 3.56 32.25 15.62
C ILE A 294 2.94 31.44 16.76
N VAL A 295 1.81 31.91 17.30
CA VAL A 295 1.01 31.18 18.29
C VAL A 295 -0.24 30.64 17.61
N VAL A 296 -0.49 29.35 17.76
CA VAL A 296 -1.70 28.69 17.26
C VAL A 296 -2.56 28.22 18.43
N MET A 297 -3.81 28.67 18.47
CA MET A 297 -4.84 28.17 19.36
C MET A 297 -5.75 27.23 18.56
N PRO A 298 -5.61 25.90 18.71
CA PRO A 298 -6.37 24.93 17.91
C PRO A 298 -7.86 24.90 18.31
N GLY A 299 -8.63 23.94 17.79
CA GLY A 299 -10.01 23.71 18.25
C GLY A 299 -10.08 23.02 19.61
N SER A 300 -11.17 23.23 20.35
CA SER A 300 -11.43 22.63 21.67
C SER A 300 -12.70 21.76 21.67
N LYS A 301 -12.75 20.77 22.58
CA LYS A 301 -13.96 20.02 22.95
C LYS A 301 -14.49 20.36 24.35
N SER A 302 -13.91 21.35 24.98
CA SER A 302 -14.26 21.84 26.32
C SER A 302 -13.84 23.30 26.44
N THR A 303 -14.39 24.13 25.54
CA THR A 303 -13.87 25.48 25.25
C THR A 303 -13.76 26.37 26.48
N ARG A 304 -14.74 26.31 27.40
CA ARG A 304 -14.69 27.11 28.64
C ARG A 304 -13.73 26.52 29.66
N SER A 305 -13.70 25.20 29.82
CA SER A 305 -12.75 24.54 30.74
C SER A 305 -11.29 24.73 30.31
N ASP A 306 -11.01 24.66 29.00
CA ASP A 306 -9.67 24.86 28.45
C ASP A 306 -9.22 26.33 28.59
N LEU A 307 -10.14 27.30 28.47
CA LEU A 307 -9.84 28.70 28.76
C LEU A 307 -9.45 28.91 30.23
N ARG A 308 -10.18 28.31 31.18
CA ARG A 308 -9.82 28.35 32.61
C ARG A 308 -8.47 27.70 32.86
N TRP A 309 -8.22 26.55 32.25
CA TRP A 309 -6.92 25.87 32.35
C TRP A 309 -5.77 26.76 31.86
N MET A 310 -5.95 27.49 30.75
CA MET A 310 -4.93 28.43 30.26
C MET A 310 -4.66 29.56 31.26
N ARG A 311 -5.72 30.11 31.89
CA ARG A 311 -5.61 31.12 32.96
C ARG A 311 -4.86 30.59 34.18
N GLU A 312 -5.23 29.40 34.65
CA GLU A 312 -4.56 28.74 35.78
C GLU A 312 -3.07 28.50 35.53
N LYS A 313 -2.68 28.30 34.26
CA LYS A 313 -1.29 28.11 33.84
C LYS A 313 -0.55 29.39 33.49
N GLY A 314 -1.23 30.55 33.44
CA GLY A 314 -0.66 31.83 32.96
C GLY A 314 -0.31 31.84 31.47
N ILE A 315 -0.92 30.94 30.69
CA ILE A 315 -0.71 30.84 29.25
C ILE A 315 -1.40 31.99 28.52
N ASP A 316 -2.59 32.38 28.98
CA ASP A 316 -3.36 33.51 28.46
C ASP A 316 -2.56 34.82 28.50
N GLU A 317 -1.89 35.11 29.62
CA GLU A 317 -1.03 36.29 29.75
C GLU A 317 0.11 36.28 28.72
N THR A 318 0.68 35.10 28.46
CA THR A 318 1.76 34.93 27.48
C THR A 318 1.26 35.13 26.04
N ILE A 319 0.03 34.68 25.73
CA ILE A 319 -0.62 34.94 24.45
C ILE A 319 -0.88 36.44 24.28
N MET A 320 -1.38 37.11 25.32
CA MET A 320 -1.58 38.57 25.30
C MET A 320 -0.28 39.33 25.13
N GLN A 321 0.82 38.86 25.73
CA GLN A 321 2.15 39.43 25.52
C GLN A 321 2.62 39.23 24.07
N ALA A 322 2.46 38.02 23.51
CA ALA A 322 2.78 37.75 22.11
C ALA A 322 1.96 38.65 21.15
N HIS A 323 0.69 38.91 21.48
CA HIS A 323 -0.15 39.84 20.74
C HIS A 323 0.46 41.25 20.71
N ARG A 324 0.86 41.79 21.88
CA ARG A 324 1.48 43.12 22.00
C ARG A 324 2.82 43.24 21.27
N GLU A 325 3.56 42.14 21.17
CA GLU A 325 4.80 42.04 20.41
C GLU A 325 4.57 41.92 18.89
N GLY A 326 3.32 41.89 18.43
CA GLY A 326 2.97 41.81 17.02
C GLY A 326 3.16 40.41 16.41
N LYS A 327 3.34 39.36 17.24
CA LYS A 327 3.46 37.98 16.78
C LYS A 327 2.10 37.48 16.26
N PRO A 328 2.02 36.82 15.09
CA PRO A 328 0.77 36.26 14.60
C PRO A 328 0.12 35.29 15.60
N ILE A 329 -1.17 35.49 15.86
CA ILE A 329 -2.02 34.59 16.63
C ILE A 329 -3.04 34.00 15.67
N VAL A 330 -2.98 32.69 15.48
CA VAL A 330 -3.91 31.94 14.64
C VAL A 330 -4.83 31.14 15.54
N ALA A 331 -6.11 31.49 15.57
CA ALA A 331 -7.11 30.88 16.44
C ALA A 331 -8.16 30.15 15.58
N ILE A 332 -8.34 28.85 15.84
CA ILE A 332 -9.19 27.97 15.02
C ILE A 332 -10.27 27.36 15.89
N CYS A 333 -11.54 27.41 15.45
CA CYS A 333 -12.68 26.79 16.13
C CYS A 333 -12.78 27.20 17.61
N GLY A 334 -12.65 26.27 18.56
CA GLY A 334 -12.64 26.60 19.99
C GLY A 334 -11.61 27.65 20.39
N GLY A 335 -10.42 27.66 19.78
CA GLY A 335 -9.44 28.73 19.96
C GLY A 335 -9.97 30.09 19.47
N ALA A 336 -10.63 30.11 18.31
CA ALA A 336 -11.26 31.32 17.77
C ALA A 336 -12.38 31.83 18.70
N GLN A 337 -13.12 30.94 19.36
CA GLN A 337 -14.14 31.30 20.34
C GLN A 337 -13.52 31.88 21.62
N MET A 338 -12.42 31.31 22.11
CA MET A 338 -11.73 31.75 23.35
C MET A 338 -11.13 33.16 23.22
N ILE A 339 -10.66 33.55 22.03
CA ILE A 339 -10.02 34.86 21.82
C ILE A 339 -11.03 36.02 21.79
N GLY A 340 -12.32 35.72 21.68
CA GLY A 340 -13.40 36.71 21.73
C GLY A 340 -13.53 37.41 23.08
N SER A 341 -14.50 38.30 23.20
CA SER A 341 -14.78 39.02 24.43
C SER A 341 -15.50 38.16 25.47
N ARG A 342 -16.42 37.29 25.04
CA ARG A 342 -17.27 36.49 25.94
C ARG A 342 -17.62 35.12 25.37
N LEU A 343 -17.71 34.14 26.27
CA LEU A 343 -18.22 32.79 26.04
C LEU A 343 -19.48 32.60 26.89
N VAL A 344 -20.63 32.39 26.25
CA VAL A 344 -21.93 32.22 26.92
C VAL A 344 -22.43 30.81 26.71
N ASP A 345 -22.52 30.01 27.77
CA ASP A 345 -22.90 28.60 27.71
C ASP A 345 -24.03 28.28 28.71
N PRO A 346 -25.28 28.58 28.35
CA PRO A 346 -26.43 28.43 29.24
C PRO A 346 -26.75 26.97 29.59
N LEU A 347 -26.17 26.01 28.87
CA LEU A 347 -26.40 24.58 29.05
C LEU A 347 -25.21 23.84 29.67
N GLY A 348 -24.07 24.52 29.86
CA GLY A 348 -22.86 23.90 30.40
C GLY A 348 -22.25 22.86 29.49
N LEU A 349 -22.38 23.00 28.17
CA LEU A 349 -21.93 22.01 27.19
C LEU A 349 -20.41 22.01 27.01
N GLU A 350 -19.75 23.13 27.27
CA GLU A 350 -18.31 23.34 27.01
C GLU A 350 -17.52 23.70 28.29
N GLY A 351 -18.18 23.70 29.45
CA GLY A 351 -17.60 23.96 30.77
C GLY A 351 -18.11 22.96 31.82
N GLU A 352 -17.75 23.18 33.08
CA GLU A 352 -18.19 22.32 34.22
C GLU A 352 -19.69 22.43 34.55
N GLY A 353 -20.38 23.40 33.96
CA GLY A 353 -21.80 23.64 34.16
C GLY A 353 -22.25 24.93 33.46
N PRO A 354 -23.55 25.23 33.45
CA PRO A 354 -24.09 26.46 32.87
C PRO A 354 -23.38 27.71 33.37
N GLY A 355 -23.13 28.67 32.48
CA GLY A 355 -22.58 29.96 32.86
C GLY A 355 -21.90 30.69 31.71
N GLU A 356 -21.13 31.70 32.08
CA GLU A 356 -20.41 32.55 31.13
C GLU A 356 -19.00 32.80 31.63
N ASP A 357 -18.06 32.99 30.70
CA ASP A 357 -16.68 33.35 30.98
C ASP A 357 -16.28 34.52 30.08
N GLU A 358 -15.52 35.48 30.61
CA GLU A 358 -14.82 36.46 29.77
C GLU A 358 -13.81 35.70 28.90
N GLY A 359 -13.71 36.01 27.61
CA GLY A 359 -12.67 35.49 26.73
C GLY A 359 -11.35 36.26 26.89
N LEU A 360 -10.41 36.06 25.97
CA LEU A 360 -9.14 36.81 25.97
C LEU A 360 -9.30 38.26 25.48
N SER A 361 -10.44 38.58 24.87
CA SER A 361 -10.77 39.92 24.36
C SER A 361 -9.74 40.46 23.35
N LEU A 362 -9.16 39.58 22.54
CA LEU A 362 -8.34 39.95 21.38
C LEU A 362 -9.21 40.37 20.19
N LEU A 363 -10.43 39.84 20.12
CA LEU A 363 -11.48 40.25 19.19
C LEU A 363 -12.78 40.52 19.99
N PRO A 364 -13.66 41.43 19.53
CA PRO A 364 -14.85 41.83 20.29
C PRO A 364 -16.02 40.84 20.23
N HIS A 365 -16.00 39.84 19.34
CA HIS A 365 -17.11 38.89 19.18
C HIS A 365 -17.46 38.15 20.47
N THR A 366 -18.70 37.68 20.53
CA THR A 366 -19.21 36.80 21.57
C THR A 366 -19.57 35.47 20.94
N THR A 367 -19.26 34.38 21.64
CA THR A 367 -19.72 33.04 21.26
C THR A 367 -20.82 32.59 22.21
N ILE A 368 -21.98 32.20 21.64
CA ILE A 368 -23.10 31.65 22.40
C ILE A 368 -23.24 30.17 22.07
N PHE A 369 -23.00 29.31 23.05
CA PHE A 369 -23.12 27.86 22.93
C PHE A 369 -24.59 27.42 23.02
N SER A 370 -24.93 26.42 22.22
CA SER A 370 -26.24 25.77 22.24
C SER A 370 -26.07 24.29 21.90
N ASN A 371 -27.16 23.54 21.97
CA ASN A 371 -27.13 22.12 21.60
C ASN A 371 -27.03 21.90 20.09
N GLU A 372 -27.21 22.95 19.27
CA GLU A 372 -26.99 22.87 17.83
C GLU A 372 -25.49 22.72 17.53
N LYS A 373 -25.17 21.66 16.79
CA LYS A 373 -23.82 21.40 16.31
C LYS A 373 -23.75 21.67 14.82
N VAL A 374 -22.78 22.47 14.41
CA VAL A 374 -22.46 22.69 12.99
C VAL A 374 -21.49 21.60 12.55
N VAL A 375 -21.87 20.85 11.51
CA VAL A 375 -21.03 19.82 10.86
C VAL A 375 -21.18 19.99 9.36
N ARG A 376 -20.20 20.59 8.69
CA ARG A 376 -20.25 20.82 7.24
C ARG A 376 -18.86 20.99 6.61
N ARG A 377 -18.74 20.66 5.33
CA ARG A 377 -17.58 20.99 4.50
C ARG A 377 -17.68 22.42 3.99
N ASN A 378 -16.55 23.10 3.86
CA ASN A 378 -16.47 24.46 3.33
C ASN A 378 -15.34 24.54 2.30
N ALA A 379 -15.67 25.02 1.09
CA ALA A 379 -14.66 25.62 0.23
C ALA A 379 -14.42 27.05 0.73
N ALA A 380 -13.28 27.29 1.34
CA ALA A 380 -12.90 28.58 1.90
C ALA A 380 -11.94 29.29 0.92
N THR A 381 -12.30 30.49 0.47
CA THR A 381 -11.41 31.35 -0.31
C THR A 381 -10.97 32.55 0.52
N ASP A 382 -9.67 32.76 0.68
CA ASP A 382 -9.14 33.91 1.43
C ASP A 382 -9.21 35.23 0.65
N ASP A 383 -8.78 36.34 1.27
CA ASP A 383 -8.76 37.68 0.67
C ASP A 383 -7.72 37.85 -0.46
N LEU A 384 -6.77 36.92 -0.58
CA LEU A 384 -5.71 36.88 -1.58
C LEU A 384 -6.01 35.91 -2.73
N GLY A 385 -7.12 35.17 -2.66
CA GLY A 385 -7.54 34.19 -3.65
C GLY A 385 -7.03 32.77 -3.40
N GLY A 386 -6.38 32.52 -2.27
CA GLY A 386 -6.06 31.18 -1.76
C GLY A 386 -7.33 30.37 -1.51
N ARG A 387 -7.27 29.06 -1.73
CA ARG A 387 -8.43 28.16 -1.68
C ARG A 387 -8.11 26.91 -0.89
N ALA A 388 -8.86 26.72 0.19
CA ALA A 388 -8.77 25.55 1.05
C ALA A 388 -10.10 24.81 1.14
N ASP A 389 -10.05 23.47 1.04
CA ASP A 389 -11.18 22.60 1.31
C ASP A 389 -11.22 22.22 2.80
N GLY A 390 -11.78 23.11 3.61
CA GLY A 390 -11.92 22.96 5.05
C GLY A 390 -13.25 22.36 5.51
N PHE A 391 -13.47 22.39 6.82
CA PHE A 391 -14.75 21.98 7.43
C PHE A 391 -14.99 22.64 8.79
N GLU A 392 -16.24 22.72 9.21
CA GLU A 392 -16.66 23.16 10.53
C GLU A 392 -17.20 21.99 11.34
N ILE A 393 -16.69 21.80 12.57
CA ILE A 393 -17.22 20.87 13.58
C ILE A 393 -17.19 21.57 14.94
N HIS A 394 -18.24 22.36 15.23
CA HIS A 394 -18.30 23.16 16.45
C HIS A 394 -19.71 23.26 17.01
N LYS A 395 -19.78 23.63 18.29
CA LYS A 395 -21.01 24.05 18.95
C LYS A 395 -20.94 25.55 19.16
N GLY A 396 -22.11 26.17 19.12
CA GLY A 396 -22.27 27.60 19.34
C GLY A 396 -22.18 28.46 18.09
N ARG A 397 -22.53 29.74 18.25
CA ARG A 397 -22.53 30.75 17.20
C ARG A 397 -21.64 31.90 17.62
N THR A 398 -20.71 32.28 16.76
CA THR A 398 -19.77 33.38 16.97
C THR A 398 -20.20 34.59 16.16
N SER A 399 -20.29 35.76 16.79
CA SER A 399 -20.77 37.00 16.17
C SER A 399 -19.69 37.77 15.40
N TRP A 400 -19.23 37.22 14.27
CA TRP A 400 -18.19 37.84 13.43
C TRP A 400 -18.51 39.27 12.96
N GLU A 401 -19.79 39.61 12.80
CA GLU A 401 -20.21 40.97 12.42
C GLU A 401 -19.74 42.05 13.38
N THR A 402 -19.62 41.74 14.67
CA THR A 402 -19.11 42.69 15.67
C THR A 402 -17.64 43.00 15.38
N ASP A 403 -16.84 41.98 15.11
CA ASP A 403 -15.42 42.15 14.77
C ASP A 403 -15.23 43.03 13.53
N TRP A 404 -16.05 42.81 12.49
CA TRP A 404 -15.95 43.57 11.26
C TRP A 404 -16.36 45.04 11.42
N LYS A 405 -17.34 45.33 12.29
CA LYS A 405 -17.74 46.72 12.61
C LYS A 405 -16.66 47.47 13.38
N GLU A 406 -15.83 46.77 14.14
CA GLU A 406 -14.73 47.34 14.92
C GLU A 406 -13.39 47.39 14.16
N GLY A 407 -13.41 47.15 12.84
CA GLY A 407 -12.25 47.29 11.97
C GLY A 407 -11.57 45.99 11.57
N GLY A 408 -12.07 44.85 12.04
CA GLY A 408 -11.69 43.53 11.54
C GLY A 408 -12.11 43.31 10.09
N LYS A 409 -11.41 42.43 9.37
CA LYS A 409 -11.75 42.03 8.00
C LYS A 409 -12.21 40.58 7.97
N PRO A 410 -13.24 40.22 7.20
CA PRO A 410 -13.58 38.83 6.93
C PRO A 410 -12.37 38.06 6.41
N LEU A 411 -12.15 36.84 6.91
CA LEU A 411 -10.97 36.05 6.53
C LEU A 411 -11.26 35.14 5.33
N PHE A 412 -12.41 34.46 5.33
CA PHE A 412 -12.77 33.52 4.28
C PHE A 412 -14.16 33.79 3.71
N LYS A 413 -14.26 33.70 2.37
CA LYS A 413 -15.52 33.59 1.66
C LYS A 413 -15.86 32.12 1.46
N THR A 414 -17.06 31.72 1.87
CA THR A 414 -17.58 30.35 1.73
C THR A 414 -18.92 30.35 0.99
N ASP A 415 -19.43 29.16 0.68
CA ASP A 415 -20.78 28.97 0.13
C ASP A 415 -21.89 29.44 1.09
N TYR A 416 -21.57 29.60 2.39
CA TYR A 416 -22.51 30.02 3.43
C TYR A 416 -22.33 31.47 3.86
N GLY A 417 -21.48 32.23 3.15
CA GLY A 417 -21.16 33.62 3.44
C GLY A 417 -19.74 33.81 3.96
N TRP A 418 -19.51 34.99 4.55
CA TRP A 418 -18.23 35.35 5.14
C TRP A 418 -18.02 34.66 6.49
N GLU A 419 -16.81 34.17 6.73
CA GLU A 419 -16.41 33.46 7.93
C GLU A 419 -15.06 33.98 8.42
N GLY A 420 -14.90 34.05 9.74
CA GLY A 420 -13.66 34.41 10.38
C GLY A 420 -13.36 35.91 10.36
N CYS A 421 -12.31 36.27 11.06
CA CYS A 421 -11.84 37.64 11.17
C CYS A 421 -10.32 37.70 11.18
N HIS A 422 -9.76 38.66 10.46
CA HIS A 422 -8.40 39.13 10.59
C HIS A 422 -8.38 40.57 11.10
N MET A 423 -7.79 40.79 12.26
CA MET A 423 -7.61 42.12 12.86
C MET A 423 -6.21 42.20 13.49
N ASN A 424 -5.44 43.22 13.12
CA ASN A 424 -4.04 43.39 13.53
C ASN A 424 -3.18 42.16 13.19
N ASN A 425 -2.66 41.46 14.19
CA ASN A 425 -1.89 40.22 14.08
C ASN A 425 -2.70 38.97 14.46
N VAL A 426 -4.03 39.07 14.57
CA VAL A 426 -4.93 37.97 14.97
C VAL A 426 -5.72 37.48 13.76
N TYR A 427 -5.65 36.18 13.51
CA TYR A 427 -6.38 35.46 12.46
C TYR A 427 -7.28 34.43 13.13
N ALA A 428 -8.59 34.55 12.94
CA ALA A 428 -9.59 33.75 13.63
C ALA A 428 -10.57 33.12 12.64
N THR A 429 -10.88 31.84 12.80
CA THR A 429 -11.83 31.13 11.93
C THR A 429 -12.44 29.93 12.66
N LEU A 430 -13.68 29.57 12.35
CA LEU A 430 -14.29 28.30 12.78
C LEU A 430 -13.99 27.14 11.82
N ILE A 431 -13.35 27.41 10.69
CA ILE A 431 -13.07 26.43 9.63
C ILE A 431 -11.71 25.76 9.90
N HIS A 432 -11.76 24.48 10.21
CA HIS A 432 -10.58 23.61 10.24
C HIS A 432 -10.06 23.37 8.82
N HIS A 433 -8.76 23.15 8.72
CA HIS A 433 -8.01 22.95 7.47
C HIS A 433 -8.15 24.13 6.49
N ALA A 434 -8.41 25.36 6.98
CA ALA A 434 -8.49 26.55 6.13
C ALA A 434 -7.21 27.37 6.10
N VAL A 435 -6.49 27.45 7.24
CA VAL A 435 -5.36 28.39 7.38
C VAL A 435 -4.05 27.84 6.79
N PHE A 436 -3.70 26.60 7.14
CA PHE A 436 -2.39 26.04 6.79
C PHE A 436 -2.42 25.04 5.62
N TYR A 437 -3.61 24.65 5.16
CA TYR A 437 -3.79 23.72 4.03
C TYR A 437 -3.87 24.44 2.67
N ASP A 438 -3.79 25.77 2.67
CA ASP A 438 -3.62 26.59 1.47
C ASP A 438 -2.26 27.32 1.54
N ASP A 439 -1.54 27.31 0.42
CA ASP A 439 -0.20 27.88 0.32
C ASP A 439 -0.21 29.39 0.44
N VAL A 440 -1.28 30.09 0.05
CA VAL A 440 -1.31 31.55 0.00
C VAL A 440 -1.29 32.13 1.40
N LEU A 441 -2.23 31.73 2.26
CA LEU A 441 -2.30 32.22 3.63
C LEU A 441 -1.14 31.70 4.48
N THR A 442 -0.73 30.44 4.29
CA THR A 442 0.45 29.86 4.96
C THR A 442 1.70 30.67 4.65
N ASN A 443 1.98 30.92 3.36
CA ASN A 443 3.15 31.68 2.96
C ASN A 443 3.07 33.13 3.43
N ARG A 444 1.90 33.77 3.44
CA ARG A 444 1.73 35.12 4.00
C ARG A 444 2.15 35.18 5.46
N LEU A 445 1.71 34.21 6.28
CA LEU A 445 2.05 34.14 7.70
C LEU A 445 3.54 33.92 7.91
N LEU A 446 4.13 32.96 7.19
CA LEU A 446 5.55 32.61 7.31
C LEU A 446 6.47 33.70 6.76
N GLU A 447 6.11 34.33 5.65
CA GLU A 447 6.88 35.42 5.03
C GLU A 447 6.98 36.63 5.97
N GLY A 448 5.89 36.96 6.66
CA GLY A 448 5.92 37.99 7.70
C GLY A 448 6.90 37.66 8.84
N VAL A 449 7.09 36.39 9.17
CA VAL A 449 8.11 35.96 10.15
C VAL A 449 9.51 36.01 9.53
N ARG A 450 9.71 35.51 8.31
CA ARG A 450 11.00 35.51 7.61
C ARG A 450 11.58 36.90 7.50
N GLN A 451 10.75 37.88 7.14
CA GLN A 451 11.14 39.29 7.06
C GLN A 451 11.58 39.84 8.42
N ARG A 452 10.83 39.57 9.51
CA ARG A 452 11.21 40.01 10.86
C ARG A 452 12.50 39.37 11.37
N LYS A 453 12.83 38.16 10.92
CA LYS A 453 14.00 37.38 11.34
C LYS A 453 15.16 37.45 10.35
N GLU A 454 15.04 38.23 9.28
CA GLU A 454 16.03 38.34 8.20
C GLU A 454 16.43 36.97 7.60
N LEU A 455 15.45 36.07 7.45
CA LEU A 455 15.65 34.74 6.88
C LEU A 455 15.56 34.79 5.34
N PRO A 456 16.34 33.95 4.62
CA PRO A 456 16.24 33.87 3.16
C PRO A 456 14.88 33.32 2.72
N GLU A 457 14.47 33.65 1.51
CA GLU A 457 13.33 32.97 0.89
C GLU A 457 13.59 31.46 0.78
N PRO A 458 12.57 30.61 1.00
CA PRO A 458 12.72 29.18 0.89
C PRO A 458 13.06 28.79 -0.55
N LYS A 459 14.02 27.87 -0.72
CA LYS A 459 14.44 27.37 -2.04
C LYS A 459 13.36 26.56 -2.77
N GLU A 460 12.43 25.99 -2.02
CA GLU A 460 11.31 25.20 -2.53
C GLU A 460 10.02 25.69 -1.88
N LYS A 461 8.98 25.91 -2.69
CA LYS A 461 7.61 26.08 -2.20
C LYS A 461 7.04 24.69 -1.96
N THR A 462 6.74 24.38 -0.71
CA THR A 462 6.12 23.11 -0.34
C THR A 462 4.61 23.24 -0.42
N ASP A 463 3.97 22.31 -1.12
CA ASP A 463 2.51 22.10 -1.15
C ASP A 463 2.16 21.06 -0.07
N PRO A 464 1.58 21.47 1.06
CA PRO A 464 1.35 20.57 2.17
C PRO A 464 0.26 19.51 1.93
N LEU A 465 -0.68 19.75 1.00
CA LEU A 465 -1.70 18.77 0.61
C LEU A 465 -1.09 17.63 -0.21
N SER A 466 -0.18 17.97 -1.12
CA SER A 466 0.60 16.95 -1.87
C SER A 466 1.41 16.03 -0.93
N SER A 467 1.70 16.51 0.28
CA SER A 467 2.60 15.86 1.22
C SER A 467 1.96 14.70 2.00
N ILE A 468 0.65 14.73 2.29
CA ILE A 468 -0.04 13.57 2.91
C ILE A 468 -0.09 12.40 1.91
N LEU A 469 -0.45 12.68 0.66
CA LEU A 469 -0.46 11.68 -0.40
C LEU A 469 0.94 11.15 -0.70
N SER A 470 1.98 12.00 -0.66
CA SER A 470 3.35 11.54 -0.81
C SER A 470 3.77 10.60 0.33
N SER A 471 3.37 10.90 1.56
CA SER A 471 3.62 10.00 2.69
C SER A 471 2.87 8.67 2.56
N VAL A 472 1.66 8.65 2.01
CA VAL A 472 0.92 7.40 1.68
C VAL A 472 1.64 6.62 0.58
N ALA A 473 2.07 7.30 -0.49
CA ALA A 473 2.83 6.67 -1.56
C ALA A 473 4.15 6.08 -1.05
N LYS A 474 4.83 6.77 -0.13
CA LYS A 474 6.04 6.26 0.53
C LYS A 474 5.75 5.04 1.40
N ALA A 475 4.63 5.06 2.14
CA ALA A 475 4.18 3.91 2.92
C ALA A 475 3.89 2.68 2.02
N GLU A 476 3.26 2.89 0.87
CA GLU A 476 3.04 1.85 -0.14
C GLU A 476 4.36 1.30 -0.68
N GLU A 477 5.32 2.17 -1.06
CA GLU A 477 6.64 1.76 -1.54
C GLU A 477 7.35 0.86 -0.51
N LEU A 478 7.34 1.27 0.76
CA LEU A 478 7.91 0.48 1.84
C LEU A 478 7.20 -0.86 2.02
N LEU A 479 5.88 -0.88 1.89
CA LEU A 479 5.10 -2.11 1.97
C LEU A 479 5.44 -3.07 0.82
N ARG A 480 5.49 -2.59 -0.43
CA ARG A 480 5.88 -3.39 -1.60
C ARG A 480 7.29 -3.97 -1.48
N LYS A 481 8.22 -3.19 -0.95
CA LYS A 481 9.63 -3.59 -0.84
C LYS A 481 9.89 -4.58 0.30
N ASN A 482 9.17 -4.45 1.42
CA ASN A 482 9.54 -5.12 2.67
C ASN A 482 8.51 -6.15 3.15
N VAL A 483 7.33 -6.24 2.51
CA VAL A 483 6.26 -7.17 2.88
C VAL A 483 5.95 -8.09 1.71
N ASP A 484 5.68 -9.36 2.01
CA ASP A 484 5.21 -10.38 1.07
C ASP A 484 3.77 -10.07 0.62
N VAL A 485 3.66 -9.14 -0.34
CA VAL A 485 2.38 -8.70 -0.91
C VAL A 485 1.65 -9.85 -1.59
N ASP A 486 2.36 -10.79 -2.21
CA ASP A 486 1.74 -11.94 -2.86
C ASP A 486 0.91 -12.76 -1.85
N LYS A 487 1.43 -13.02 -0.64
CA LYS A 487 0.64 -13.64 0.43
C LYS A 487 -0.57 -12.82 0.86
N ILE A 488 -0.45 -11.49 0.90
CA ILE A 488 -1.58 -10.61 1.21
C ILE A 488 -2.67 -10.73 0.12
N MET A 489 -2.28 -10.76 -1.15
CA MET A 489 -3.19 -10.97 -2.27
C MET A 489 -3.84 -12.36 -2.23
N GLU A 490 -3.09 -13.40 -1.84
CA GLU A 490 -3.64 -14.74 -1.59
C GLU A 490 -4.69 -14.75 -0.47
N MET A 491 -4.46 -14.02 0.63
CA MET A 491 -5.43 -13.87 1.73
C MET A 491 -6.73 -13.19 1.28
N LEU A 492 -6.63 -12.24 0.34
CA LEU A 492 -7.77 -11.59 -0.31
C LEU A 492 -8.42 -12.47 -1.40
N GLU A 493 -7.94 -13.71 -1.58
CA GLU A 493 -8.35 -14.64 -2.64
C GLU A 493 -8.23 -14.05 -4.05
N VAL A 494 -7.30 -13.10 -4.23
CA VAL A 494 -7.00 -12.56 -5.55
C VAL A 494 -6.24 -13.61 -6.34
N ARG A 495 -6.97 -14.32 -7.21
CA ARG A 495 -6.32 -15.07 -8.28
C ARG A 495 -5.79 -14.03 -9.26
N ARG A 496 -4.48 -13.73 -9.24
CA ARG A 496 -3.84 -13.04 -10.37
C ARG A 496 -4.22 -13.81 -11.63
N LEU A 497 -5.10 -13.23 -12.45
CA LEU A 497 -5.45 -13.78 -13.75
C LEU A 497 -4.15 -13.94 -14.53
N ALA A 498 -4.01 -15.06 -15.24
CA ALA A 498 -2.82 -15.37 -16.02
C ALA A 498 -2.38 -14.16 -16.86
N ASN A 499 -1.22 -13.60 -16.56
CA ASN A 499 -0.65 -12.49 -17.32
C ASN A 499 0.01 -13.05 -18.59
N TRP A 500 -0.85 -13.58 -19.48
CA TRP A 500 -0.43 -14.15 -20.76
C TRP A 500 0.31 -13.13 -21.63
N LYS A 501 0.09 -11.83 -21.40
CA LYS A 501 0.79 -10.73 -22.07
C LYS A 501 2.27 -10.70 -21.71
N SER A 502 2.62 -10.85 -20.43
CA SER A 502 4.03 -10.92 -20.01
C SER A 502 4.70 -12.21 -20.52
N ALA A 503 3.98 -13.34 -20.53
CA ALA A 503 4.49 -14.57 -21.13
C ALA A 503 4.78 -14.40 -22.63
N LEU A 504 3.88 -13.76 -23.38
CA LEU A 504 4.05 -13.49 -24.80
C LEU A 504 5.19 -12.48 -25.07
N ALA A 505 5.29 -11.42 -24.26
CA ALA A 505 6.35 -10.42 -24.38
C ALA A 505 7.75 -10.98 -24.05
N PHE A 506 7.82 -11.96 -23.15
CA PHE A 506 9.09 -12.61 -22.80
C PHE A 506 9.56 -13.59 -23.88
N LEU A 507 8.64 -14.37 -24.44
CA LEU A 507 8.98 -15.44 -25.40
C LEU A 507 9.10 -14.94 -26.84
N THR A 508 8.53 -13.78 -27.18
CA THR A 508 8.41 -13.35 -28.59
C THR A 508 8.76 -11.88 -28.80
N ILE A 509 9.11 -11.52 -30.04
CA ILE A 509 9.28 -10.13 -30.48
C ILE A 509 7.95 -9.41 -30.73
N ILE A 510 6.81 -10.07 -30.51
CA ILE A 510 5.49 -9.48 -30.76
C ILE A 510 5.28 -8.34 -29.76
N PRO A 511 5.02 -7.10 -30.22
CA PRO A 511 4.90 -5.96 -29.31
C PRO A 511 3.61 -6.08 -28.48
N VAL A 512 3.78 -6.30 -27.19
CA VAL A 512 2.69 -6.31 -26.20
C VAL A 512 2.96 -5.22 -25.17
N LYS A 513 1.94 -4.41 -24.82
CA LYS A 513 2.04 -3.50 -23.68
C LYS A 513 2.05 -4.31 -22.39
N SER A 514 3.23 -4.49 -21.78
CA SER A 514 3.40 -4.93 -20.40
C SER A 514 4.22 -3.89 -19.64
N GLU A 515 3.74 -3.47 -18.47
CA GLU A 515 4.43 -2.49 -17.63
C GLU A 515 5.68 -3.08 -16.97
N GLU A 516 5.66 -4.38 -16.62
CA GLU A 516 6.82 -5.16 -16.14
C GLU A 516 6.73 -6.64 -16.59
N LEU A 517 7.88 -7.32 -16.71
CA LEU A 517 7.95 -8.76 -17.01
C LEU A 517 7.62 -9.59 -15.77
N ASP A 518 6.46 -10.25 -15.79
CA ASP A 518 6.01 -11.20 -14.75
C ASP A 518 6.14 -12.65 -15.23
N PHE A 519 6.93 -13.45 -14.50
CA PHE A 519 7.17 -14.87 -14.78
C PHE A 519 6.13 -15.81 -14.16
N SER A 520 5.16 -15.30 -13.39
CA SER A 520 4.17 -16.10 -12.67
C SER A 520 3.29 -16.99 -13.57
N SER A 521 3.21 -16.64 -14.85
CA SER A 521 2.44 -17.31 -15.89
C SER A 521 3.25 -18.30 -16.74
N PHE A 522 4.41 -18.76 -16.26
CA PHE A 522 5.29 -19.70 -16.97
C PHE A 522 4.59 -21.00 -17.42
N TYR A 523 3.51 -21.40 -16.74
CA TYR A 523 2.74 -22.59 -17.13
C TYR A 523 2.08 -22.45 -18.51
N LEU A 524 1.95 -21.23 -19.04
CA LEU A 524 1.46 -20.98 -20.40
C LEU A 524 2.53 -21.14 -21.48
N TYR A 525 3.82 -21.19 -21.12
CA TYR A 525 4.92 -21.17 -22.09
C TYR A 525 4.83 -22.32 -23.11
N PRO A 526 4.56 -23.58 -22.71
CA PRO A 526 4.40 -24.68 -23.68
C PRO A 526 3.27 -24.45 -24.70
N LEU A 527 2.19 -23.78 -24.29
CA LEU A 527 1.08 -23.46 -25.17
C LEU A 527 1.45 -22.36 -26.18
N ILE A 528 2.15 -21.32 -25.72
CA ILE A 528 2.61 -20.21 -26.57
C ILE A 528 3.61 -20.72 -27.61
N GLU A 529 4.66 -21.42 -27.17
CA GLU A 529 5.70 -22.02 -28.02
C GLU A 529 5.11 -23.04 -29.01
N GLY A 530 4.22 -23.91 -28.54
CA GLY A 530 3.52 -24.82 -29.43
C GLY A 530 2.59 -24.12 -30.43
N GLY A 531 2.00 -22.98 -30.05
CA GLY A 531 1.22 -22.13 -30.93
C GLY A 531 2.06 -21.47 -32.03
N ILE A 532 3.26 -21.00 -31.71
CA ILE A 532 4.25 -20.49 -32.67
C ILE A 532 4.63 -21.60 -33.65
N GLY A 533 4.98 -22.78 -33.13
CA GLY A 533 5.29 -23.94 -33.97
C GLY A 533 4.14 -24.37 -34.89
N LEU A 534 2.89 -24.28 -34.42
CA LEU A 534 1.70 -24.58 -35.22
C LEU A 534 1.46 -23.54 -36.30
N ALA A 535 1.63 -22.25 -36.00
CA ALA A 535 1.52 -21.18 -36.98
C ALA A 535 2.58 -21.32 -38.08
N SER A 536 3.82 -21.63 -37.68
CA SER A 536 4.94 -21.88 -38.59
C SER A 536 4.75 -23.13 -39.46
N ALA A 537 3.94 -24.11 -39.04
CA ALA A 537 3.62 -25.28 -39.85
C ALA A 537 2.85 -24.95 -41.15
N ALA A 538 2.38 -23.71 -41.33
CA ALA A 538 1.72 -23.26 -42.55
C ALA A 538 2.56 -23.46 -43.82
N PHE A 539 3.90 -23.48 -43.73
CA PHE A 539 4.77 -23.76 -44.89
C PHE A 539 4.66 -25.19 -45.43
N PHE A 540 4.07 -26.12 -44.68
CA PHE A 540 3.79 -27.48 -45.13
C PHE A 540 2.45 -27.63 -45.87
N LEU A 541 1.70 -26.55 -46.06
CA LEU A 541 0.40 -26.61 -46.74
C LEU A 541 0.57 -27.03 -48.21
N PRO A 542 -0.14 -28.06 -48.69
CA PRO A 542 0.08 -28.63 -50.02
C PRO A 542 -0.02 -27.62 -51.17
N TRP A 543 -0.88 -26.59 -51.04
CA TRP A 543 -1.08 -25.58 -52.09
C TRP A 543 0.10 -24.63 -52.27
N LEU A 544 1.05 -24.57 -51.32
CA LEU A 544 2.27 -23.77 -51.47
C LEU A 544 3.29 -24.45 -52.40
N GLY A 545 3.17 -25.76 -52.64
CA GLY A 545 4.03 -26.50 -53.57
C GLY A 545 5.52 -26.53 -53.17
N LEU A 546 5.86 -26.23 -51.92
CA LEU A 546 7.25 -26.17 -51.46
C LEU A 546 7.86 -27.57 -51.28
N PRO A 547 9.15 -27.78 -51.67
CA PRO A 547 9.88 -28.98 -51.27
C PRO A 547 9.91 -29.10 -49.74
N ARG A 548 9.77 -30.32 -49.20
CA ARG A 548 9.68 -30.53 -47.74
C ARG A 548 10.85 -29.96 -46.95
N LEU A 549 12.06 -30.01 -47.50
CA LEU A 549 13.25 -29.42 -46.87
C LEU A 549 13.17 -27.89 -46.81
N VAL A 550 12.66 -27.26 -47.87
CA VAL A 550 12.45 -25.80 -47.91
C VAL A 550 11.34 -25.39 -46.93
N ALA A 551 10.24 -26.15 -46.90
CA ALA A 551 9.16 -25.92 -45.93
C ALA A 551 9.65 -26.06 -44.49
N ALA A 552 10.48 -27.06 -44.18
CA ALA A 552 11.09 -27.24 -42.86
C ALA A 552 12.00 -26.07 -42.47
N ALA A 553 12.88 -25.63 -43.38
CA ALA A 553 13.78 -24.50 -43.14
C ALA A 553 13.01 -23.19 -42.90
N LEU A 554 11.99 -22.90 -43.72
CA LEU A 554 11.15 -21.70 -43.56
C LEU A 554 10.29 -21.75 -42.28
N SER A 555 9.76 -22.92 -41.95
CA SER A 555 9.00 -23.13 -40.71
C SER A 555 9.85 -22.87 -39.48
N LEU A 556 11.07 -23.43 -39.42
CA LEU A 556 11.99 -23.19 -38.30
C LEU A 556 12.42 -21.73 -38.25
N ALA A 557 12.85 -21.16 -39.38
CA ALA A 557 13.29 -19.76 -39.44
C ALA A 557 12.19 -18.78 -39.02
N THR A 558 10.92 -19.07 -39.33
CA THR A 558 9.79 -18.23 -38.91
C THR A 558 9.56 -18.32 -37.40
N ALA A 559 9.65 -19.52 -36.81
CA ALA A 559 9.54 -19.69 -35.37
C ALA A 559 10.64 -18.90 -34.64
N GLU A 560 11.90 -19.09 -35.06
CA GLU A 560 13.07 -18.37 -34.52
C GLU A 560 12.95 -16.84 -34.62
N LEU A 561 12.45 -16.34 -35.76
CA LEU A 561 12.21 -14.90 -35.94
C LEU A 561 11.15 -14.38 -34.97
N VAL A 562 10.06 -15.12 -34.76
CA VAL A 562 9.01 -14.74 -33.81
C VAL A 562 9.51 -14.81 -32.37
N GLU A 563 10.34 -15.80 -32.06
CA GLU A 563 10.99 -15.99 -30.75
C GLU A 563 12.14 -14.99 -30.50
N GLY A 564 12.53 -14.21 -31.51
CA GLY A 564 13.59 -13.20 -31.39
C GLY A 564 15.00 -13.78 -31.29
N PHE A 565 15.19 -15.03 -31.70
CA PHE A 565 16.44 -15.79 -31.56
C PHE A 565 16.91 -15.97 -30.10
N ASN A 566 16.04 -15.77 -29.11
CA ASN A 566 16.42 -15.82 -27.69
C ASN A 566 17.01 -17.18 -27.29
N HIS A 567 16.42 -18.29 -27.74
CA HIS A 567 16.92 -19.63 -27.43
C HIS A 567 18.18 -19.99 -28.23
N LEU A 568 18.24 -19.52 -29.48
CA LEU A 568 19.39 -19.71 -30.37
C LEU A 568 20.64 -18.98 -29.87
N ASP A 569 20.47 -17.76 -29.33
CA ASP A 569 21.53 -16.99 -28.66
C ASP A 569 22.11 -17.78 -27.48
N GLY A 570 21.22 -18.30 -26.62
CA GLY A 570 21.62 -19.16 -25.50
C GLY A 570 22.37 -20.43 -25.94
N LEU A 571 21.98 -21.05 -27.06
CA LEU A 571 22.68 -22.20 -27.64
C LEU A 571 24.11 -21.85 -28.06
N ILE A 572 24.30 -20.68 -28.68
CA ILE A 572 25.59 -20.18 -29.16
C ILE A 572 26.52 -19.92 -27.97
N ASP A 573 26.05 -19.16 -26.98
CA ASP A 573 26.83 -18.78 -25.80
C ASP A 573 27.18 -19.98 -24.92
N ALA A 574 26.22 -20.89 -24.72
CA ALA A 574 26.45 -22.13 -24.01
C ALA A 574 27.41 -23.06 -24.78
N GLY A 575 27.39 -23.03 -26.11
CA GLY A 575 28.26 -23.84 -26.97
C GLY A 575 29.75 -23.52 -26.77
N ASP A 576 30.11 -22.24 -26.73
CA ASP A 576 31.49 -21.84 -26.45
C ASP A 576 31.90 -22.10 -25.00
N ALA A 577 31.01 -21.81 -24.05
CA ALA A 577 31.27 -22.11 -22.65
C ALA A 577 31.45 -23.61 -22.40
N TRP A 578 30.73 -24.46 -23.15
CA TRP A 578 30.84 -25.91 -23.07
C TRP A 578 32.24 -26.42 -23.46
N MET A 579 32.94 -25.73 -24.37
CA MET A 579 34.32 -26.06 -24.73
C MET A 579 35.29 -25.87 -23.56
N ALA A 580 34.98 -24.95 -22.63
CA ALA A 580 35.79 -24.69 -21.43
C ALA A 580 35.41 -25.57 -20.21
N ARG A 581 34.43 -26.48 -20.32
CA ARG A 581 33.94 -27.29 -19.18
C ARG A 581 35.02 -28.09 -18.44
N ALA A 582 36.11 -28.45 -19.12
CA ALA A 582 37.22 -29.18 -18.52
C ALA A 582 37.93 -28.39 -17.40
N THR A 583 37.84 -27.05 -17.44
CA THR A 583 38.40 -26.16 -16.40
C THR A 583 37.67 -26.30 -15.06
N LYS A 584 36.42 -26.76 -15.06
CA LYS A 584 35.53 -26.86 -13.88
C LYS A 584 35.36 -25.54 -13.11
N ASP A 585 35.61 -24.40 -13.76
CA ASP A 585 35.49 -23.05 -13.19
C ASP A 585 34.21 -22.35 -13.73
N PRO A 586 33.15 -22.24 -12.90
CA PRO A 586 31.91 -21.57 -13.29
C PRO A 586 32.09 -20.12 -13.72
N LYS A 587 33.02 -19.39 -13.09
CA LYS A 587 33.23 -17.97 -13.41
C LYS A 587 33.80 -17.82 -14.81
N ARG A 588 34.79 -18.65 -15.16
CA ARG A 588 35.38 -18.65 -16.49
C ARG A 588 34.36 -19.02 -17.57
N MET A 589 33.50 -20.00 -17.32
CA MET A 589 32.44 -20.36 -18.27
C MET A 589 31.42 -19.23 -18.45
N LEU A 590 31.05 -18.55 -17.37
CA LEU A 590 30.16 -17.38 -17.43
C LEU A 590 30.81 -16.19 -18.15
N GLU A 591 32.12 -15.96 -17.99
CA GLU A 591 32.86 -14.95 -18.77
C GLU A 591 32.81 -15.26 -20.27
N ILE A 592 32.93 -16.54 -20.65
CA ILE A 592 32.86 -16.97 -22.05
C ILE A 592 31.45 -16.77 -22.60
N MET A 593 30.40 -17.11 -21.84
CA MET A 593 29.00 -16.85 -22.26
C MET A 593 28.72 -15.35 -22.47
N ARG A 594 29.47 -14.45 -21.82
CA ARG A 594 29.32 -13.00 -21.97
C ARG A 594 30.28 -12.40 -23.00
N ASP A 595 31.09 -13.22 -23.66
CA ASP A 595 32.00 -12.77 -24.69
C ASP A 595 31.19 -12.39 -25.94
N LYS A 596 31.55 -11.25 -26.55
CA LYS A 596 30.89 -10.79 -27.78
C LYS A 596 31.39 -11.54 -29.02
N PHE A 597 32.48 -12.29 -28.91
CA PHE A 597 33.06 -13.02 -30.02
C PHE A 597 32.63 -14.49 -30.00
N THR A 598 32.02 -14.94 -31.10
CA THR A 598 31.66 -16.35 -31.29
C THR A 598 32.89 -17.20 -31.62
N GLY A 599 33.08 -18.27 -30.88
CA GLY A 599 34.12 -19.27 -31.06
C GLY A 599 33.66 -20.50 -31.87
N THR A 600 34.48 -21.55 -31.84
CA THR A 600 34.21 -22.80 -32.57
C THR A 600 33.13 -23.65 -31.89
N GLY A 601 32.92 -23.50 -30.58
CA GLY A 601 31.89 -24.20 -29.84
C GLY A 601 30.50 -23.72 -30.25
N ALA A 602 30.32 -22.40 -30.33
CA ALA A 602 29.14 -21.74 -30.87
C ALA A 602 28.76 -22.27 -32.26
N LEU A 603 29.70 -22.21 -33.22
CA LEU A 603 29.45 -22.66 -34.60
C LEU A 603 29.11 -24.15 -34.67
N ALA A 604 29.78 -24.99 -33.88
CA ALA A 604 29.51 -26.43 -33.84
C ALA A 604 28.09 -26.72 -33.30
N PHE A 605 27.75 -26.16 -32.14
CA PHE A 605 26.43 -26.36 -31.52
C PHE A 605 25.31 -25.86 -32.43
N LEU A 606 25.45 -24.64 -32.97
CA LEU A 606 24.48 -24.07 -33.91
C LEU A 606 24.29 -24.96 -35.14
N THR A 607 25.39 -25.36 -35.79
CA THR A 607 25.34 -26.13 -37.04
C THR A 607 24.74 -27.51 -36.82
N PHE A 608 25.18 -28.24 -35.78
CA PHE A 608 24.64 -29.58 -35.50
C PHE A 608 23.15 -29.53 -35.15
N THR A 609 22.75 -28.61 -34.29
CA THR A 609 21.35 -28.51 -33.85
C THR A 609 20.44 -28.10 -35.00
N LEU A 610 20.82 -27.13 -35.84
CA LEU A 610 20.02 -26.72 -36.99
C LEU A 610 19.91 -27.83 -38.05
N ILE A 611 21.02 -28.51 -38.39
CA ILE A 611 20.99 -29.61 -39.36
C ILE A 611 20.07 -30.73 -38.88
N VAL A 612 20.19 -31.14 -37.61
CA VAL A 612 19.34 -32.20 -37.04
C VAL A 612 17.88 -31.76 -37.04
N THR A 613 17.59 -30.52 -36.62
CA THR A 613 16.22 -30.00 -36.52
C THR A 613 15.56 -29.89 -37.88
N VAL A 614 16.18 -29.19 -38.85
CA VAL A 614 15.62 -28.99 -40.20
C VAL A 614 15.48 -30.31 -40.94
N THR A 615 16.50 -31.17 -40.87
CA THR A 615 16.44 -32.48 -41.53
C THR A 615 15.33 -33.32 -40.92
N SER A 616 15.24 -33.40 -39.59
CA SER A 616 14.20 -34.19 -38.92
C SER A 616 12.80 -33.67 -39.24
N LEU A 617 12.62 -32.35 -39.19
CA LEU A 617 11.36 -31.70 -39.52
C LEU A 617 10.92 -31.95 -40.97
N SER A 618 11.88 -32.04 -41.92
CA SER A 618 11.57 -32.35 -43.32
C SER A 618 10.96 -33.73 -43.53
N TYR A 619 11.20 -34.69 -42.64
CA TYR A 619 10.62 -36.04 -42.66
C TYR A 619 9.43 -36.22 -41.71
N ALA A 620 9.19 -35.26 -40.80
CA ALA A 620 8.13 -35.36 -39.79
C ALA A 620 6.78 -34.83 -40.31
N PRO A 621 5.64 -35.22 -39.72
CA PRO A 621 4.33 -34.66 -40.08
C PRO A 621 4.27 -33.14 -39.80
N SER A 622 3.34 -32.43 -40.44
CA SER A 622 3.26 -30.95 -40.36
C SER A 622 3.09 -30.40 -38.93
N GLY A 623 2.46 -31.16 -38.02
CA GLY A 623 2.32 -30.78 -36.61
C GLY A 623 3.57 -31.02 -35.74
N ALA A 624 4.67 -31.53 -36.30
CA ALA A 624 5.86 -31.89 -35.55
C ALA A 624 6.53 -30.72 -34.84
N LEU A 625 6.61 -29.55 -35.50
CA LEU A 625 7.22 -28.37 -34.88
C LEU A 625 6.42 -27.89 -33.66
N ALA A 626 5.09 -27.87 -33.75
CA ALA A 626 4.21 -27.49 -32.63
C ALA A 626 4.44 -28.38 -31.39
N MET A 627 4.50 -29.70 -31.58
CA MET A 627 4.75 -30.63 -30.47
C MET A 627 6.17 -30.48 -29.93
N SER A 628 7.18 -30.39 -30.80
CA SER A 628 8.57 -30.28 -30.35
C SER A 628 8.86 -28.98 -29.61
N SER A 629 8.31 -27.84 -30.07
CA SER A 629 8.46 -26.55 -29.39
C SER A 629 7.74 -26.53 -28.03
N ALA A 630 6.52 -27.08 -27.96
CA ALA A 630 5.81 -27.21 -26.69
C ALA A 630 6.59 -28.07 -25.69
N LEU A 631 7.09 -29.23 -26.13
CA LEU A 631 7.89 -30.13 -25.31
C LEU A 631 9.20 -29.49 -24.85
N ALA A 632 9.92 -28.82 -25.74
CA ALA A 632 11.17 -28.11 -25.42
C ALA A 632 10.93 -26.98 -24.40
N SER A 633 9.83 -26.23 -24.57
CA SER A 633 9.41 -25.20 -23.62
C SER A 633 9.11 -25.78 -22.23
N PHE A 634 8.46 -26.95 -22.18
CA PHE A 634 8.29 -27.68 -20.93
C PHE A 634 9.63 -28.16 -20.34
N GLY A 635 10.57 -28.58 -21.19
CA GLY A 635 11.95 -28.92 -20.82
C GLY A 635 12.69 -27.77 -20.14
N ILE A 636 12.50 -26.52 -20.59
CA ILE A 636 13.02 -25.33 -19.89
C ILE A 636 12.50 -25.26 -18.45
N LEU A 637 11.21 -25.55 -18.23
CA LEU A 637 10.62 -25.52 -16.88
C LEU A 637 11.23 -26.59 -15.97
N GLU A 638 11.43 -27.79 -16.51
CA GLU A 638 12.13 -28.87 -15.82
C GLU A 638 13.59 -28.49 -15.51
N ALA A 639 14.27 -27.85 -16.47
CA ALA A 639 15.62 -27.35 -16.30
C ALA A 639 15.72 -26.27 -15.22
N ALA A 640 14.76 -25.35 -15.15
CA ALA A 640 14.68 -24.34 -14.11
C ALA A 640 14.44 -24.95 -12.72
N LEU A 641 13.64 -26.02 -12.62
CA LEU A 641 13.40 -26.71 -11.34
C LEU A 641 14.65 -27.39 -10.79
N VAL A 642 15.43 -28.04 -11.65
CA VAL A 642 16.63 -28.80 -11.23
C VAL A 642 17.91 -27.95 -11.24
N GLY A 643 17.90 -26.83 -11.95
CA GLY A 643 19.05 -25.94 -12.15
C GLY A 643 19.49 -25.20 -10.90
N THR A 644 20.77 -24.81 -10.85
CA THR A 644 21.34 -24.06 -9.73
C THR A 644 21.40 -22.57 -10.08
N PRO A 645 20.61 -21.69 -9.42
CA PRO A 645 20.56 -20.26 -9.77
C PRO A 645 21.91 -19.56 -9.52
N LEU A 646 22.25 -18.59 -10.38
CA LEU A 646 23.45 -17.75 -10.26
C LEU A 646 23.37 -16.76 -9.08
N ASN A 647 22.16 -16.37 -8.64
CA ASN A 647 21.92 -15.33 -7.64
C ASN A 647 22.48 -13.95 -8.03
N ASP A 648 22.41 -13.58 -9.30
CA ASP A 648 22.93 -12.32 -9.85
C ASP A 648 21.84 -11.30 -10.22
N SER A 649 20.59 -11.53 -9.78
CA SER A 649 19.41 -10.68 -10.01
C SER A 649 18.94 -10.51 -11.47
N GLY A 650 19.57 -11.22 -12.43
CA GLY A 650 19.17 -11.19 -13.85
C GLY A 650 17.84 -11.90 -14.14
N LEU A 651 17.29 -11.70 -15.34
CA LEU A 651 15.98 -12.27 -15.75
C LEU A 651 15.93 -13.79 -15.62
N GLY A 652 17.00 -14.51 -15.99
CA GLY A 652 17.08 -15.96 -15.82
C GLY A 652 17.00 -16.40 -14.35
N ASP A 653 17.62 -15.64 -13.45
CA ASP A 653 17.59 -15.92 -12.00
C ASP A 653 16.19 -15.69 -11.42
N GLN A 654 15.51 -14.61 -11.84
CA GLN A 654 14.12 -14.32 -11.48
C GLN A 654 13.16 -15.41 -11.98
N PHE A 655 13.33 -15.84 -13.24
CA PHE A 655 12.53 -16.92 -13.82
C PHE A 655 12.72 -18.24 -13.05
N ILE A 656 13.96 -18.66 -12.79
CA ILE A 656 14.26 -19.89 -12.04
C ILE A 656 13.66 -19.85 -10.63
N LYS A 657 13.79 -18.72 -9.92
CA LYS A 657 13.21 -18.55 -8.59
C LYS A 657 11.68 -18.65 -8.62
N THR A 658 11.04 -18.08 -9.63
CA THR A 658 9.59 -18.12 -9.81
C THR A 658 9.08 -19.54 -10.10
N VAL A 659 9.73 -20.28 -10.99
CA VAL A 659 9.37 -21.67 -11.28
C VAL A 659 9.51 -22.56 -10.02
N LYS A 660 10.58 -22.35 -9.24
CA LYS A 660 10.80 -23.09 -7.99
C LYS A 660 9.78 -22.74 -6.91
N SER A 661 9.43 -21.47 -6.72
CA SER A 661 8.45 -21.05 -5.72
C SER A 661 7.03 -21.53 -6.04
N ARG A 662 6.71 -21.67 -7.34
CA ARG A 662 5.39 -22.10 -7.83
C ARG A 662 5.40 -23.51 -8.43
N ARG A 663 6.19 -24.43 -7.86
CA ARG A 663 6.33 -25.83 -8.31
C ARG A 663 4.99 -26.55 -8.63
N PRO A 664 3.86 -26.34 -7.91
CA PRO A 664 2.58 -26.96 -8.28
C PRO A 664 2.05 -26.60 -9.68
N MET A 665 2.47 -25.46 -10.26
CA MET A 665 2.05 -25.01 -11.58
C MET A 665 2.68 -25.81 -12.74
N MET A 666 3.61 -26.72 -12.44
CA MET A 666 4.13 -27.69 -13.41
C MET A 666 3.05 -28.64 -13.94
N TRP A 667 2.04 -28.98 -13.14
CA TRP A 667 0.96 -29.86 -13.58
C TRP A 667 0.09 -29.19 -14.65
N PRO A 668 -0.41 -27.96 -14.45
CA PRO A 668 -1.00 -27.16 -15.53
C PRO A 668 -0.08 -27.04 -16.76
N ALA A 669 1.21 -26.77 -16.57
CA ALA A 669 2.15 -26.63 -17.68
C ALA A 669 2.21 -27.91 -18.53
N LEU A 670 2.35 -29.08 -17.89
CA LEU A 670 2.38 -30.38 -18.56
C LEU A 670 1.08 -30.66 -19.33
N LEU A 671 -0.07 -30.33 -18.73
CA LEU A 671 -1.38 -30.47 -19.39
C LEU A 671 -1.49 -29.57 -20.62
N LEU A 672 -0.95 -28.35 -20.54
CA LEU A 672 -0.95 -27.41 -21.66
C LEU A 672 -0.01 -27.83 -22.79
N THR A 673 1.09 -28.55 -22.49
CA THR A 673 1.95 -29.17 -23.49
C THR A 673 1.21 -30.22 -24.35
N LEU A 674 0.15 -30.83 -23.82
CA LEU A 674 -0.64 -31.80 -24.58
C LEU A 674 -1.40 -31.13 -25.74
N VAL A 675 -1.84 -29.88 -25.58
CA VAL A 675 -2.74 -29.21 -26.53
C VAL A 675 -2.11 -29.08 -27.94
N PRO A 676 -0.89 -28.56 -28.11
CA PRO A 676 -0.21 -28.53 -29.41
C PRO A 676 0.14 -29.92 -29.97
N SER A 677 0.14 -30.94 -29.10
CA SER A 677 0.52 -32.32 -29.44
C SER A 677 -0.66 -33.18 -29.93
N ILE A 678 -1.91 -32.76 -29.66
CA ILE A 678 -3.13 -33.48 -30.03
C ILE A 678 -3.17 -33.91 -31.51
N PRO A 679 -2.85 -33.05 -32.50
CA PRO A 679 -2.91 -33.43 -33.91
C PRO A 679 -2.04 -34.64 -34.25
N LEU A 680 -0.91 -34.82 -33.56
CA LEU A 680 0.01 -35.94 -33.77
C LEU A 680 -0.43 -37.22 -33.05
N PHE A 681 -1.05 -37.09 -31.87
CA PHE A 681 -1.63 -38.24 -31.16
C PHE A 681 -2.73 -38.91 -31.98
N LEU A 682 -3.49 -38.12 -32.75
CA LEU A 682 -4.56 -38.61 -33.62
C LEU A 682 -4.04 -39.26 -34.92
N GLN A 683 -2.82 -38.93 -35.35
CA GLN A 683 -2.26 -39.42 -36.62
C GLN A 683 -1.40 -40.68 -36.44
N ALA A 684 -0.79 -40.91 -35.27
CA ALA A 684 0.01 -42.11 -35.00
C ALA A 684 0.20 -42.39 -33.51
N HIS A 685 0.20 -43.67 -33.11
CA HIS A 685 0.61 -44.10 -31.75
C HIS A 685 2.04 -43.64 -31.39
N GLY A 686 2.90 -43.41 -32.40
CA GLY A 686 4.26 -42.89 -32.21
C GLY A 686 4.31 -41.49 -31.58
N GLY A 687 3.30 -40.63 -31.83
CA GLY A 687 3.27 -39.28 -31.26
C GLY A 687 3.18 -39.27 -29.74
N LEU A 688 2.33 -40.13 -29.16
CA LEU A 688 2.20 -40.26 -27.71
C LEU A 688 3.47 -40.82 -27.07
N ILE A 689 4.09 -41.82 -27.71
CA ILE A 689 5.36 -42.40 -27.24
C ILE A 689 6.44 -41.32 -27.27
N ALA A 690 6.56 -40.56 -28.36
CA ALA A 690 7.54 -39.49 -28.46
C ALA A 690 7.36 -38.42 -27.40
N PHE A 691 6.12 -38.03 -27.12
CA PHE A 691 5.79 -37.09 -26.05
C PHE A 691 6.24 -37.60 -24.68
N LEU A 692 5.86 -38.84 -24.32
CA LEU A 692 6.22 -39.43 -23.02
C LEU A 692 7.73 -39.59 -22.87
N VAL A 693 8.42 -40.01 -23.94
CA VAL A 693 9.88 -40.14 -23.94
C VAL A 693 10.55 -38.78 -23.82
N GLY A 694 10.06 -37.74 -24.50
CA GLY A 694 10.57 -36.37 -24.37
C GLY A 694 10.52 -35.86 -22.93
N VAL A 695 9.33 -35.90 -22.30
CA VAL A 695 9.12 -35.49 -20.90
C VAL A 695 10.04 -36.23 -19.93
N LEU A 696 10.38 -37.50 -20.20
CA LEU A 696 11.25 -38.28 -19.32
C LEU A 696 12.74 -38.01 -19.55
N ILE A 697 13.15 -37.63 -20.76
CA ILE A 697 14.57 -37.48 -21.12
C ILE A 697 15.09 -36.06 -20.85
N PHE A 698 14.28 -35.01 -21.04
CA PHE A 698 14.73 -33.63 -20.91
C PHE A 698 15.29 -33.25 -19.52
N PRO A 699 14.78 -33.79 -18.39
CA PRO A 699 15.44 -33.61 -17.11
C PRO A 699 16.90 -34.09 -17.08
N ALA A 700 17.26 -35.09 -17.90
CA ALA A 700 18.64 -35.56 -18.02
C ALA A 700 19.53 -34.59 -18.81
N VAL A 701 18.99 -33.92 -19.84
CA VAL A 701 19.68 -32.86 -20.58
C VAL A 701 19.96 -31.68 -19.65
N ALA A 702 18.96 -31.26 -18.89
CA ALA A 702 19.11 -30.22 -17.88
C ALA A 702 20.13 -30.59 -16.79
N ALA A 703 20.07 -31.83 -16.27
CA ALA A 703 21.01 -32.32 -15.27
C ALA A 703 22.45 -32.35 -15.81
N TYR A 704 22.63 -32.67 -17.10
CA TYR A 704 23.93 -32.62 -17.76
C TYR A 704 24.49 -31.19 -17.79
N PHE A 705 23.72 -30.22 -18.25
CA PHE A 705 24.18 -28.82 -18.31
C PHE A 705 24.43 -28.24 -16.92
N ASN A 706 23.54 -28.47 -15.96
CA ASN A 706 23.73 -28.04 -14.58
C ASN A 706 25.00 -28.66 -13.97
N ARG A 707 25.34 -29.92 -14.31
CA ARG A 707 26.59 -30.56 -13.87
C ARG A 707 27.82 -30.01 -14.60
N ALA A 708 27.69 -29.70 -15.89
CA ALA A 708 28.78 -29.19 -16.72
C ALA A 708 29.18 -27.77 -16.29
N PHE A 709 28.19 -26.90 -16.09
CA PHE A 709 28.41 -25.49 -15.77
C PHE A 709 28.44 -25.19 -14.26
N LYS A 710 27.81 -26.04 -13.43
CA LYS A 710 27.55 -25.83 -11.99
C LYS A 710 26.62 -24.65 -11.67
N PHE A 711 25.98 -24.08 -12.69
CA PHE A 711 24.94 -23.07 -12.58
C PHE A 711 23.95 -23.22 -13.74
N THR A 712 22.85 -22.48 -13.66
CA THR A 712 21.83 -22.38 -14.69
C THR A 712 21.41 -20.92 -14.79
N ASN A 713 21.42 -20.39 -16.01
CA ASN A 713 21.03 -19.03 -16.36
C ASN A 713 20.14 -19.05 -17.61
N GLY A 714 19.78 -17.88 -18.16
CA GLY A 714 19.00 -17.78 -19.39
C GLY A 714 19.60 -18.55 -20.56
N ASP A 715 20.91 -18.42 -20.78
CA ASP A 715 21.60 -19.03 -21.92
C ASP A 715 21.59 -20.56 -21.84
N VAL A 716 21.81 -21.12 -20.64
CA VAL A 716 21.72 -22.57 -20.41
C VAL A 716 20.30 -23.09 -20.64
N LEU A 717 19.28 -22.31 -20.27
CA LEU A 717 17.88 -22.66 -20.52
C LEU A 717 17.56 -22.59 -22.02
N GLY A 718 18.06 -21.58 -22.74
CA GLY A 718 17.92 -21.47 -24.20
C GLY A 718 18.61 -22.60 -24.95
N ALA A 719 19.83 -22.97 -24.54
CA ALA A 719 20.55 -24.11 -25.10
C ALA A 719 19.81 -25.43 -24.89
N ALA A 720 19.23 -25.63 -23.70
CA ALA A 720 18.42 -26.80 -23.40
C ALA A 720 17.19 -26.87 -24.31
N TYR A 721 16.48 -25.75 -24.52
CA TYR A 721 15.32 -25.68 -25.43
C TYR A 721 15.66 -26.15 -26.84
N GLU A 722 16.72 -25.60 -27.44
CA GLU A 722 17.11 -25.95 -28.82
C GLU A 722 17.47 -27.43 -28.98
N ILE A 723 18.21 -27.97 -28.01
CA ILE A 723 18.60 -29.38 -27.98
C ILE A 723 17.40 -30.29 -27.76
N ASP A 724 16.52 -29.94 -26.82
CA ASP A 724 15.32 -30.70 -26.50
C ASP A 724 14.34 -30.70 -27.68
N ARG A 725 14.22 -29.58 -28.41
CA ARG A 725 13.41 -29.48 -29.64
C ARG A 725 13.93 -30.39 -30.74
N ALA A 726 15.24 -30.37 -30.99
CA ALA A 726 15.89 -31.27 -31.95
C ALA A 726 15.69 -32.74 -31.55
N LEU A 727 15.88 -33.05 -30.27
CA LEU A 727 15.74 -34.40 -29.72
C LEU A 727 14.29 -34.90 -29.80
N ALA A 728 13.29 -34.05 -29.51
CA ALA A 728 11.87 -34.37 -29.66
C ALA A 728 11.55 -34.81 -31.09
N LEU A 729 12.06 -34.09 -32.10
CA LEU A 729 11.85 -34.42 -33.50
C LEU A 729 12.51 -35.75 -33.90
N VAL A 730 13.73 -36.01 -33.42
CA VAL A 730 14.40 -37.30 -33.67
C VAL A 730 13.64 -38.46 -33.03
N ILE A 731 13.21 -38.31 -31.77
CA ILE A 731 12.39 -39.31 -31.07
C ILE A 731 11.08 -39.54 -31.82
N LEU A 732 10.43 -38.46 -32.28
CA LEU A 732 9.21 -38.57 -33.09
C LEU A 732 9.46 -39.38 -34.36
N LEU A 733 10.54 -39.14 -35.09
CA LEU A 733 10.86 -39.92 -36.30
C LEU A 733 11.14 -41.39 -36.00
N ILE A 734 11.86 -41.69 -34.90
CA ILE A 734 12.15 -43.07 -34.50
C ILE A 734 10.85 -43.81 -34.16
N THR A 735 9.95 -43.17 -33.41
CA THR A 735 8.68 -43.76 -32.97
C THR A 735 7.65 -43.89 -34.10
N LEU A 736 7.70 -43.00 -35.11
CA LEU A 736 6.91 -43.13 -36.32
C LEU A 736 7.39 -44.29 -37.23
N ARG A 737 8.66 -44.72 -37.10
CA ARG A 737 9.31 -45.78 -37.91
C ARG A 737 9.22 -47.20 -37.32
N GLY A 738 8.17 -47.54 -36.57
CA GLY A 738 7.88 -48.95 -36.22
C GLY A 738 7.93 -49.89 -37.44
N PRO A 739 8.32 -51.16 -37.26
CA PRO A 739 9.37 -51.85 -38.02
C PRO A 739 9.17 -51.82 -39.55
N MET A 740 9.62 -50.74 -40.19
CA MET A 740 9.80 -50.62 -41.64
C MET A 740 11.27 -50.29 -41.94
N ILE A 741 12.16 -51.16 -41.46
CA ILE A 741 13.40 -51.45 -42.18
C ILE A 741 13.19 -52.81 -42.86
N ARG A 742 12.59 -52.75 -44.04
CA ARG A 742 12.88 -53.63 -45.18
C ARG A 742 12.88 -52.77 -46.43
#